data_AF-A0A7L2VEU4-F1
#
_entry.id   AF-A0A7L2VEU4-F1
#
_cell.length_a   1.000
_cell.length_b   1.000
_cell.length_c   1.000
_cell.angle_alpha   90.00
_cell.angle_beta   90.00
_cell.angle_gamma   90.00
#
_symmetry.space_group_name_H-M   'P 1'
#
loop_
_entity.id
_entity.type
_entity.pdbx_description
1 polymer ?
#
loop_
_entity_poly.entity_id
_entity_poly.type
_entity_poly.pdbx_seq_one_letter_code
_entity_poly.pdbx_strand_id
1 'polypeptide(L)'
;MTLQEMVNRAASLYSDRKAVWFDECNDKPPVFYTYAMVVKLATELTTFLQKHCDQQGRCEIGLYCYPGINLPSWILGILQVPAAYSPVDPDAPPMLSTYFMKKCNLQYILVENDKINKFHTSHVGYSYHSSSTIEHIGLTLFQMSASNTDLNSQLDNVRSKHEPFKALSNSQPGSTIGRDETEVKTLEGGYMDVGQKCSLAYVLHTSGTTGVPKIVRVPHKCIVPNIQHLKSIFEITQDDVLFLASPLTFDPSVIELFITLTSGASILVVPNTTKMMPVELSAALFHHHHVTVLQATPTLLRRFGAHIIKSTVLSANTSLRVLALGGEAFPVLNLLKSWKHKENKTSIFNLYGITEVSSWATCYKIPEEVFSSGFRTDFPIPLGSPLLGTKVEVRDTNGSTVLEGEGQIFIGGEERVCFLDDEITVPLGTMRKTGDFVRVQNTKLFFLGRKDNQIKRHGKRFNIECLQQAAEDLCQVEACAVTWYQEEKLILFYAVPDELVLIKALPLTSHGKVDISELNKIYQNHLNSRRRDSKLSGAEELWERLQYLWKSVLGLLDDSTGISKDAVFLYSGGDSLKALRFHDEIEMLVGKTLPGLLEVILSHSLEKVYTHICKILFPSEDQMKLPNEFQMNYANVVKRKLSGNSGEEFHGKYIKVKSERGLEVASQLISFLALSRGNHFSSLNFTKSFMESMTLSITKCRVQGYEMENKILTVTNNAGKTDCCSVQQIPAERGQVTTAELALCIRWKSNTRKCVDASPLVVIPSKEEVSASVYVGSHSHTMQAIDLDLGEIKWEKNLGDRIESSACVSKCGNFIVVGCYDGLVYVLQSSDGEVHWTFVTEDTVKSSAVVDPSSGLVYIGSHDQHVYALNIYKKACIWKLHCEGGAVFSSPCLSSFPHHLYVATLGGLLLAVNPVTGNKIWKSFLGKPVFSSPHCNEKYVCVGCVDGNLYCYTHSGEKAWQFSTMGPVFSSPCISSLTKEKIFFGSHDCFIYCCSMEGNLLWKFEATSSVYGTPFIFQSDCLKNKILLAAVSTDGKVWILNAKNGTAEGVNKLPGEVFSSPVVWGTKLVVGCRNDYVYCLDLYITGK
;
A
#
# COMPACT_ATOMS: atom_id res chain seq x y z
N MET A 1 -34.20 16.08 -25.47
CA MET A 1 -32.95 15.68 -26.14
C MET A 1 -32.10 14.91 -25.16
N THR A 2 -31.72 13.69 -25.50
CA THR A 2 -30.92 12.78 -24.66
C THR A 2 -29.46 12.70 -25.15
N LEU A 3 -28.59 12.02 -24.38
CA LEU A 3 -27.17 11.91 -24.73
C LEU A 3 -26.96 11.11 -26.01
N GLN A 4 -27.64 9.97 -26.13
CA GLN A 4 -27.62 9.11 -27.29
C GLN A 4 -28.15 9.80 -28.56
N GLU A 5 -29.19 10.63 -28.44
CA GLU A 5 -29.70 11.44 -29.56
C GLU A 5 -28.64 12.43 -30.05
N MET A 6 -27.92 13.09 -29.13
CA MET A 6 -26.85 14.03 -29.48
C MET A 6 -25.67 13.32 -30.16
N VAL A 7 -25.27 12.14 -29.66
CA VAL A 7 -24.19 11.35 -30.25
C VAL A 7 -24.60 10.83 -31.63
N ASN A 8 -25.81 10.29 -31.80
CA ASN A 8 -26.31 9.82 -33.09
C ASN A 8 -26.40 10.96 -34.12
N ARG A 9 -26.78 12.17 -33.70
CA ARG A 9 -26.74 13.35 -34.56
C ARG A 9 -25.31 13.69 -35.00
N ALA A 10 -24.34 13.69 -34.08
CA ALA A 10 -22.94 13.91 -34.44
C ALA A 10 -22.40 12.82 -35.37
N ALA A 11 -22.71 11.55 -35.10
CA ALA A 11 -22.30 10.42 -35.93
C ALA A 11 -22.87 10.48 -37.35
N SER A 12 -24.09 11.01 -37.53
CA SER A 12 -24.67 11.22 -38.86
C SER A 12 -23.93 12.27 -39.70
N LEU A 13 -23.24 13.21 -39.05
CA LEU A 13 -22.46 14.26 -39.70
C LEU A 13 -20.98 13.87 -39.89
N TYR A 14 -20.45 13.02 -39.00
CA TYR A 14 -19.02 12.71 -38.91
C TYR A 14 -18.74 11.20 -38.95
N SER A 15 -19.52 10.44 -39.72
CA SER A 15 -19.51 8.96 -39.73
C SER A 15 -18.11 8.35 -39.85
N ASP A 16 -17.27 8.91 -40.72
CA ASP A 16 -15.96 8.37 -41.08
C ASP A 16 -14.83 8.92 -40.20
N ARG A 17 -15.12 9.91 -39.34
CA ARG A 17 -14.13 10.44 -38.40
C ARG A 17 -13.89 9.44 -37.27
N LYS A 18 -12.67 9.48 -36.72
CA LYS A 18 -12.28 8.67 -35.57
C LYS A 18 -12.99 9.20 -34.32
N ALA A 19 -13.77 8.35 -33.67
CA ALA A 19 -14.51 8.69 -32.46
C ALA A 19 -13.71 8.37 -31.21
N VAL A 20 -13.00 7.24 -31.20
CA VAL A 20 -12.23 6.77 -30.04
C VAL A 20 -10.91 6.14 -30.47
N TRP A 21 -9.88 6.42 -29.68
CA TRP A 21 -8.56 5.81 -29.74
C TRP A 21 -8.30 5.02 -28.45
N PHE A 22 -7.70 3.85 -28.59
CA PHE A 22 -7.17 3.07 -27.48
C PHE A 22 -5.70 2.79 -27.73
N ASP A 23 -4.85 3.21 -26.80
CA ASP A 23 -3.40 3.04 -26.87
C ASP A 23 -2.90 2.29 -25.64
N GLU A 24 -2.38 1.07 -25.84
CA GLU A 24 -1.82 0.23 -24.76
C GLU A 24 -0.46 0.76 -24.24
N CYS A 25 0.16 1.71 -24.95
CA CYS A 25 1.45 2.31 -24.61
C CYS A 25 2.59 1.28 -24.41
N ASN A 26 2.56 0.20 -25.20
CA ASN A 26 3.50 -0.93 -25.15
C ASN A 26 4.14 -1.22 -26.53
N ASP A 27 4.48 -0.15 -27.27
CA ASP A 27 5.04 -0.17 -28.63
C ASP A 27 4.14 -0.76 -29.73
N LYS A 28 2.92 -1.20 -29.40
CA LYS A 28 1.91 -1.57 -30.40
C LYS A 28 1.22 -0.32 -30.97
N PRO A 29 0.80 -0.35 -32.25
CA PRO A 29 0.05 0.75 -32.83
C PRO A 29 -1.31 0.93 -32.13
N PRO A 30 -1.76 2.17 -31.90
CA PRO A 30 -3.05 2.43 -31.28
C PRO A 30 -4.20 1.96 -32.17
N VAL A 31 -5.25 1.43 -31.55
CA VAL A 31 -6.48 1.00 -32.22
C VAL A 31 -7.48 2.15 -32.20
N PHE A 32 -8.32 2.27 -33.23
CA PHE A 32 -9.38 3.28 -33.27
C PHE A 32 -10.68 2.75 -33.85
N TYR A 33 -11.79 3.37 -33.44
CA TYR A 33 -13.09 3.22 -34.08
C TYR A 33 -13.59 4.55 -34.63
N THR A 34 -14.26 4.48 -35.79
CA THR A 34 -14.98 5.61 -36.36
C THR A 34 -16.35 5.78 -35.69
N TYR A 35 -16.98 6.94 -35.88
CA TYR A 35 -18.35 7.17 -35.42
C TYR A 35 -19.34 6.13 -35.96
N ALA A 36 -19.21 5.75 -37.24
CA ALA A 36 -20.01 4.70 -37.85
C ALA A 36 -19.86 3.36 -37.12
N MET A 37 -18.62 2.98 -36.75
CA MET A 37 -18.38 1.74 -36.02
C MET A 37 -18.93 1.79 -34.59
N VAL A 38 -18.77 2.93 -33.89
CA VAL A 38 -19.31 3.12 -32.54
C VAL A 38 -20.84 2.97 -32.53
N VAL A 39 -21.53 3.65 -33.45
CA VAL A 39 -23.00 3.56 -33.56
C VAL A 39 -23.46 2.17 -33.99
N LYS A 40 -22.73 1.51 -34.89
CA LYS A 40 -23.03 0.14 -35.30
C LYS A 40 -22.99 -0.82 -34.11
N LEU A 41 -21.87 -0.86 -33.37
CA LEU A 41 -21.71 -1.72 -32.19
C LEU A 41 -22.73 -1.38 -31.10
N ALA A 42 -23.01 -0.09 -30.88
CA ALA A 42 -24.05 0.34 -29.94
C ALA A 42 -25.44 -0.19 -30.34
N THR A 43 -25.79 -0.13 -31.62
CA THR A 43 -27.08 -0.61 -32.15
C THR A 43 -27.22 -2.13 -32.03
N GLU A 44 -26.13 -2.87 -32.26
CA GLU A 44 -26.08 -4.32 -32.05
C GLU A 44 -26.31 -4.67 -30.56
N LEU A 45 -25.65 -3.95 -29.64
CA LEU A 45 -25.88 -4.12 -28.19
C LEU A 45 -27.32 -3.74 -27.80
N THR A 46 -27.88 -2.65 -28.34
CA THR A 46 -29.27 -2.25 -28.08
C THR A 46 -30.25 -3.32 -28.50
N THR A 47 -30.08 -3.90 -29.70
CA THR A 47 -30.93 -4.99 -30.19
C THR A 47 -30.86 -6.20 -29.26
N PHE A 48 -29.65 -6.51 -28.78
CA PHE A 48 -29.44 -7.58 -27.80
C PHE A 48 -30.15 -7.28 -26.46
N LEU A 49 -30.02 -6.07 -25.92
CA LEU A 49 -30.65 -5.68 -24.65
C LEU A 49 -32.17 -5.65 -24.77
N GLN A 50 -32.73 -5.18 -25.89
CA GLN A 50 -34.18 -5.19 -26.13
C GLN A 50 -34.78 -6.60 -26.12
N LYS A 51 -33.98 -7.61 -26.48
CA LYS A 51 -34.39 -9.02 -26.50
C LYS A 51 -34.29 -9.70 -25.13
N HIS A 52 -33.35 -9.29 -24.27
CA HIS A 52 -33.02 -10.02 -23.03
C HIS A 52 -33.38 -9.27 -21.74
N CYS A 53 -33.66 -7.97 -21.80
CA CYS A 53 -34.02 -7.17 -20.63
C CYS A 53 -35.51 -6.80 -20.63
N ASP A 54 -36.16 -6.93 -19.47
CA ASP A 54 -37.55 -6.50 -19.29
C ASP A 54 -37.65 -4.97 -19.34
N GLN A 55 -38.49 -4.46 -20.25
CA GLN A 55 -38.66 -3.02 -20.49
C GLN A 55 -39.75 -2.40 -19.60
N GLN A 56 -40.30 -3.15 -18.64
CA GLN A 56 -41.34 -2.69 -17.73
C GLN A 56 -40.71 -2.18 -16.42
N GLY A 57 -40.44 -0.87 -16.35
CA GLY A 57 -40.01 -0.20 -15.11
C GLY A 57 -38.71 0.59 -15.24
N ARG A 58 -38.18 1.04 -14.10
CA ARG A 58 -36.89 1.74 -13.98
C ARG A 58 -35.76 0.74 -14.24
N CYS A 59 -35.12 0.82 -15.41
CA CYS A 59 -34.02 -0.07 -15.74
C CYS A 59 -32.68 0.60 -15.43
N GLU A 60 -31.88 -0.01 -14.57
CA GLU A 60 -30.48 0.35 -14.33
C GLU A 60 -29.63 -0.85 -14.75
N ILE A 61 -28.67 -0.63 -15.64
CA ILE A 61 -27.81 -1.69 -16.16
C ILE A 61 -26.39 -1.44 -15.67
N GLY A 62 -25.88 -2.37 -14.86
CA GLY A 62 -24.49 -2.37 -14.43
C GLY A 62 -23.53 -2.58 -15.60
N LEU A 63 -22.38 -1.91 -15.60
CA LEU A 63 -21.32 -2.12 -16.57
C LEU A 63 -19.99 -2.37 -15.82
N TYR A 64 -19.55 -3.63 -15.82
CA TYR A 64 -18.32 -4.10 -15.18
C TYR A 64 -17.22 -4.28 -16.24
N CYS A 65 -16.39 -3.26 -16.43
CA CYS A 65 -15.36 -3.26 -17.46
C CYS A 65 -14.19 -2.32 -17.12
N TYR A 66 -13.07 -2.48 -17.81
CA TYR A 66 -12.06 -1.41 -17.86
C TYR A 66 -12.35 -0.42 -19.01
N PRO A 67 -11.87 0.83 -18.91
CA PRO A 67 -11.93 1.75 -20.04
C PRO A 67 -11.09 1.21 -21.21
N GLY A 68 -11.75 0.95 -22.33
CA GLY A 68 -11.13 0.43 -23.55
C GLY A 68 -11.82 0.94 -24.81
N ILE A 69 -11.41 0.41 -25.97
CA ILE A 69 -11.91 0.86 -27.29
C ILE A 69 -13.43 0.73 -27.44
N ASN A 70 -14.05 -0.27 -26.82
CA ASN A 70 -15.48 -0.55 -26.92
C ASN A 70 -16.36 0.28 -25.98
N LEU A 71 -15.76 0.96 -24.99
CA LEU A 71 -16.48 1.64 -23.92
C LEU A 71 -17.54 2.64 -24.45
N PRO A 72 -17.24 3.54 -25.43
CA PRO A 72 -18.25 4.44 -26.00
C PRO A 72 -19.47 3.69 -26.57
N SER A 73 -19.22 2.59 -27.28
CA SER A 73 -20.26 1.78 -27.90
C SER A 73 -21.14 1.09 -26.85
N TRP A 74 -20.54 0.58 -25.77
CA TRP A 74 -21.26 -0.08 -24.69
C TRP A 74 -22.18 0.89 -23.94
N ILE A 75 -21.66 2.05 -23.55
CA ILE A 75 -22.46 3.08 -22.87
C ILE A 75 -23.58 3.57 -23.79
N LEU A 76 -23.27 3.86 -25.06
CA LEU A 76 -24.29 4.30 -26.03
C LEU A 76 -25.38 3.24 -26.23
N GLY A 77 -25.01 1.97 -26.33
CA GLY A 77 -25.96 0.86 -26.51
C GLY A 77 -26.93 0.69 -25.32
N ILE A 78 -26.45 0.91 -24.09
CA ILE A 78 -27.29 0.94 -22.88
C ILE A 78 -28.25 2.14 -22.91
N LEU A 79 -27.76 3.33 -23.24
CA LEU A 79 -28.59 4.55 -23.27
C LEU A 79 -29.67 4.55 -24.36
N GLN A 80 -29.56 3.68 -25.36
CA GLN A 80 -30.57 3.51 -26.42
C GLN A 80 -31.74 2.60 -26.01
N VAL A 81 -31.62 1.86 -24.90
CA VAL A 81 -32.77 1.26 -24.21
C VAL A 81 -33.22 2.20 -23.07
N PRO A 82 -34.43 2.07 -22.50
CA PRO A 82 -34.91 2.96 -21.43
C PRO A 82 -34.19 2.67 -20.09
N ALA A 83 -32.85 2.73 -20.09
CA ALA A 83 -32.00 2.39 -18.97
C ALA A 83 -30.87 3.41 -18.74
N ALA A 84 -30.51 3.59 -17.47
CA ALA A 84 -29.28 4.26 -17.07
C ALA A 84 -28.13 3.25 -16.99
N TYR A 85 -26.92 3.68 -17.34
CA TYR A 85 -25.73 2.85 -17.10
C TYR A 85 -25.14 3.13 -15.71
N SER A 86 -24.66 2.08 -15.07
CA SER A 86 -24.09 2.11 -13.71
C SER A 86 -22.69 1.49 -13.74
N PRO A 87 -21.61 2.28 -13.84
CA PRO A 87 -20.26 1.75 -13.95
C PRO A 87 -19.83 1.08 -12.65
N VAL A 88 -19.28 -0.13 -12.76
CA VAL A 88 -18.74 -0.91 -11.64
C VAL A 88 -17.27 -1.18 -11.92
N ASP A 89 -16.39 -0.56 -11.12
CA ASP A 89 -14.94 -0.69 -11.27
C ASP A 89 -14.48 -2.11 -10.89
N PRO A 90 -13.83 -2.85 -11.81
CA PRO A 90 -13.29 -4.17 -11.50
C PRO A 90 -12.21 -4.20 -10.43
N ASP A 91 -11.54 -3.08 -10.16
CA ASP A 91 -10.49 -2.96 -9.13
C ASP A 91 -11.01 -2.44 -7.79
N ALA A 92 -12.29 -2.04 -7.71
CA ALA A 92 -12.88 -1.66 -6.44
C ALA A 92 -12.94 -2.85 -5.46
N PRO A 93 -12.75 -2.61 -4.15
CA PRO A 93 -12.97 -3.64 -3.15
C PRO A 93 -14.34 -4.30 -3.33
N PRO A 94 -14.44 -5.64 -3.40
CA PRO A 94 -15.70 -6.30 -3.75
C PRO A 94 -16.88 -5.96 -2.84
N MET A 95 -16.61 -5.60 -1.58
CA MET A 95 -17.63 -5.12 -0.65
C MET A 95 -18.32 -3.83 -1.12
N LEU A 96 -17.56 -2.89 -1.71
CA LEU A 96 -18.09 -1.62 -2.19
C LEU A 96 -18.88 -1.80 -3.49
N SER A 97 -18.36 -2.58 -4.45
CA SER A 97 -19.09 -2.90 -5.67
C SER A 97 -20.36 -3.70 -5.37
N THR A 98 -20.29 -4.68 -4.47
CA THR A 98 -21.47 -5.44 -4.01
C THR A 98 -22.51 -4.53 -3.36
N TYR A 99 -22.07 -3.63 -2.47
CA TYR A 99 -22.96 -2.66 -1.82
C TYR A 99 -23.64 -1.76 -2.86
N PHE A 100 -22.87 -1.21 -3.80
CA PHE A 100 -23.39 -0.38 -4.88
C PHE A 100 -24.44 -1.11 -5.71
N MET A 101 -24.14 -2.33 -6.18
CA MET A 101 -25.09 -3.14 -6.96
C MET A 101 -26.37 -3.46 -6.17
N LYS A 102 -26.25 -3.78 -4.88
CA LYS A 102 -27.40 -4.04 -3.99
C LYS A 102 -28.25 -2.80 -3.77
N LYS A 103 -27.63 -1.66 -3.45
CA LYS A 103 -28.32 -0.40 -3.15
C LYS A 103 -28.98 0.19 -4.40
N CYS A 104 -28.42 -0.07 -5.59
CA CYS A 104 -29.05 0.25 -6.87
C CYS A 104 -30.15 -0.74 -7.27
N ASN A 105 -30.25 -1.89 -6.60
CA ASN A 105 -31.15 -2.99 -6.97
C ASN A 105 -30.97 -3.41 -8.44
N LEU A 106 -29.72 -3.59 -8.88
CA LEU A 106 -29.42 -3.92 -10.27
C LEU A 106 -30.02 -5.29 -10.63
N GLN A 107 -30.88 -5.30 -11.64
CA GLN A 107 -31.45 -6.54 -12.20
C GLN A 107 -30.54 -7.13 -13.28
N TYR A 108 -29.76 -6.28 -13.93
CA TYR A 108 -28.92 -6.65 -15.06
C TYR A 108 -27.53 -6.03 -14.92
N ILE A 109 -26.51 -6.83 -15.22
CA ILE A 109 -25.13 -6.36 -15.30
C ILE A 109 -24.45 -6.92 -16.54
N LEU A 110 -23.87 -6.03 -17.34
CA LEU A 110 -22.99 -6.37 -18.45
C LEU A 110 -21.57 -6.47 -17.92
N VAL A 111 -20.92 -7.60 -18.16
CA VAL A 111 -19.55 -7.89 -17.74
C VAL A 111 -18.71 -8.09 -19.00
N GLU A 112 -17.58 -7.40 -19.06
CA GLU A 112 -16.58 -7.60 -20.10
C GLU A 112 -16.09 -9.05 -20.09
N ASN A 113 -16.06 -9.70 -21.25
CA ASN A 113 -15.89 -11.16 -21.35
C ASN A 113 -14.61 -11.67 -20.69
N ASP A 114 -13.51 -10.93 -20.80
CA ASP A 114 -12.23 -11.28 -20.18
C ASP A 114 -12.21 -11.04 -18.66
N LYS A 115 -13.23 -10.38 -18.10
CA LYS A 115 -13.39 -10.11 -16.67
C LYS A 115 -14.44 -10.97 -15.99
N ILE A 116 -15.12 -11.86 -16.70
CA ILE A 116 -16.15 -12.75 -16.13
C ILE A 116 -15.60 -13.54 -14.93
N ASN A 117 -14.41 -14.12 -15.06
CA ASN A 117 -13.75 -14.84 -13.97
C ASN A 117 -13.52 -13.94 -12.75
N LYS A 118 -13.01 -12.73 -12.98
CA LYS A 118 -12.77 -11.75 -11.91
C LYS A 118 -14.08 -11.32 -11.24
N PHE A 119 -15.13 -11.11 -12.02
CA PHE A 119 -16.46 -10.78 -11.54
C PHE A 119 -17.02 -11.89 -10.64
N HIS A 120 -16.94 -13.16 -11.07
CA HIS A 120 -17.36 -14.30 -10.27
C HIS A 120 -16.55 -14.45 -8.98
N THR A 121 -15.21 -14.37 -9.04
CA THR A 121 -14.35 -14.46 -7.85
C THR A 121 -14.59 -13.32 -6.86
N SER A 122 -14.92 -12.13 -7.36
CA SER A 122 -15.19 -10.97 -6.50
C SER A 122 -16.58 -11.02 -5.86
N HIS A 123 -17.56 -11.65 -6.51
CA HIS A 123 -18.97 -11.63 -6.11
C HIS A 123 -19.55 -13.04 -5.89
N VAL A 124 -18.79 -13.92 -5.22
CA VAL A 124 -19.10 -15.36 -4.98
C VAL A 124 -20.45 -15.62 -4.28
N GLY A 125 -21.06 -14.60 -3.66
CA GLY A 125 -22.37 -14.69 -2.98
C GLY A 125 -23.56 -14.09 -3.74
N TYR A 126 -23.40 -13.63 -4.98
CA TYR A 126 -24.48 -13.04 -5.76
C TYR A 126 -25.09 -14.08 -6.70
N SER A 127 -26.34 -14.47 -6.46
CA SER A 127 -27.07 -15.41 -7.31
C SER A 127 -27.56 -14.73 -8.59
N TYR A 128 -27.22 -15.31 -9.74
CA TYR A 128 -27.76 -14.97 -11.05
C TYR A 128 -28.45 -16.21 -11.63
N HIS A 129 -29.55 -16.02 -12.36
CA HIS A 129 -30.38 -17.13 -12.85
C HIS A 129 -30.17 -17.44 -14.33
N SER A 130 -29.68 -16.48 -15.11
CA SER A 130 -29.41 -16.63 -16.53
C SER A 130 -28.25 -15.73 -16.94
N SER A 131 -27.53 -16.15 -17.97
CA SER A 131 -26.55 -15.32 -18.68
C SER A 131 -26.78 -15.42 -20.17
N SER A 132 -26.42 -14.37 -20.90
CA SER A 132 -26.49 -14.32 -22.35
C SER A 132 -25.29 -13.54 -22.87
N THR A 133 -24.55 -14.11 -23.80
CA THR A 133 -23.28 -13.55 -24.30
C THR A 133 -23.45 -12.99 -25.69
N ILE A 134 -22.81 -11.84 -25.95
CA ILE A 134 -22.66 -11.24 -27.27
C ILE A 134 -21.17 -11.19 -27.64
N GLU A 135 -20.65 -12.31 -28.14
CA GLU A 135 -19.20 -12.56 -28.28
C GLU A 135 -18.46 -11.48 -29.10
N HIS A 136 -19.03 -11.03 -30.23
CA HIS A 136 -18.41 -10.05 -31.11
C HIS A 136 -18.35 -8.63 -30.51
N ILE A 137 -19.19 -8.31 -29.52
CA ILE A 137 -19.14 -7.04 -28.77
C ILE A 137 -18.26 -7.18 -27.52
N GLY A 138 -17.95 -8.41 -27.10
CA GLY A 138 -17.11 -8.69 -25.94
C GLY A 138 -17.81 -8.56 -24.59
N LEU A 139 -19.14 -8.67 -24.54
CA LEU A 139 -19.93 -8.56 -23.32
C LEU A 139 -20.76 -9.81 -23.03
N THR A 140 -20.93 -10.10 -21.74
CA THR A 140 -21.91 -11.06 -21.23
C THR A 140 -22.86 -10.38 -20.26
N LEU A 141 -24.15 -10.51 -20.52
CA LEU A 141 -25.23 -10.03 -19.67
C LEU A 141 -25.55 -11.09 -18.62
N PHE A 142 -25.57 -10.70 -17.36
CA PHE A 142 -26.06 -11.51 -16.24
C PHE A 142 -27.36 -10.92 -15.72
N GLN A 143 -28.38 -11.77 -15.57
CA GLN A 143 -29.63 -11.42 -14.89
C GLN A 143 -29.51 -11.80 -13.41
N MET A 144 -29.58 -10.78 -12.55
CA MET A 144 -29.39 -10.90 -11.12
C MET A 144 -30.69 -11.32 -10.44
N SER A 145 -30.60 -12.21 -9.45
CA SER A 145 -31.76 -12.60 -8.64
C SER A 145 -32.01 -11.57 -7.54
N ALA A 146 -33.26 -11.15 -7.38
CA ALA A 146 -33.66 -10.32 -6.25
C ALA A 146 -33.69 -11.19 -4.98
N SER A 147 -32.56 -11.34 -4.29
CA SER A 147 -32.57 -11.91 -2.94
C SER A 147 -33.13 -10.88 -1.96
N ASN A 148 -34.46 -10.81 -1.86
CA ASN A 148 -35.13 -10.27 -0.68
C ASN A 148 -34.90 -11.25 0.48
N THR A 149 -33.79 -11.09 1.19
CA THR A 149 -33.62 -11.63 2.53
C THR A 149 -33.20 -10.50 3.45
N ASP A 150 -34.11 -10.19 4.36
CA ASP A 150 -34.09 -9.09 5.32
C ASP A 150 -32.76 -8.92 6.06
N LEU A 151 -32.21 -7.71 6.01
CA LEU A 151 -31.20 -7.20 6.95
C LEU A 151 -31.72 -6.00 7.76
N ASN A 152 -33.04 -5.74 7.74
CA ASN A 152 -33.67 -4.69 8.55
C ASN A 152 -34.11 -5.13 9.95
N SER A 153 -33.71 -6.31 10.45
CA SER A 153 -34.11 -6.77 11.80
C SER A 153 -33.10 -6.48 12.92
N GLN A 154 -32.02 -5.71 12.68
CA GLN A 154 -31.06 -5.36 13.75
C GLN A 154 -30.65 -3.89 13.87
N LEU A 155 -31.35 -2.94 13.24
CA LEU A 155 -31.06 -1.51 13.43
C LEU A 155 -32.26 -0.59 13.75
N ASP A 156 -33.45 -1.14 14.03
CA ASP A 156 -34.65 -0.33 14.31
C ASP A 156 -35.18 -0.38 15.77
N ASN A 157 -34.37 -0.86 16.73
CA ASN A 157 -34.78 -0.89 18.14
C ASN A 157 -34.38 0.32 19.00
N VAL A 158 -34.06 1.47 18.38
CA VAL A 158 -33.92 2.74 19.11
C VAL A 158 -34.45 3.90 18.26
N ARG A 159 -35.78 3.98 18.08
CA ARG A 159 -36.56 5.24 17.98
C ARG A 159 -38.03 4.94 17.67
N SER A 160 -38.79 4.53 18.70
CA SER A 160 -40.23 4.71 18.71
C SER A 160 -40.69 5.17 20.09
N LYS A 161 -40.78 6.49 20.25
CA LYS A 161 -41.78 7.11 21.12
C LYS A 161 -42.41 8.23 20.31
N HIS A 162 -43.55 7.94 19.71
CA HIS A 162 -44.76 8.76 19.77
C HIS A 162 -45.88 8.02 19.00
N GLU A 163 -47.01 7.86 19.68
CA GLU A 163 -48.19 7.11 19.25
C GLU A 163 -48.95 7.77 18.08
N PRO A 164 -49.75 6.97 17.33
CA PRO A 164 -50.54 7.43 16.20
C PRO A 164 -51.98 7.81 16.61
N PHE A 165 -52.54 8.84 15.98
CA PHE A 165 -53.99 9.09 15.96
C PHE A 165 -54.62 8.50 14.69
N LYS A 166 -55.63 7.64 14.90
CA LYS A 166 -56.50 7.01 13.89
C LYS A 166 -57.54 7.98 13.32
N ALA A 167 -57.92 7.76 12.06
CA ALA A 167 -59.32 7.61 11.60
C ALA A 167 -59.29 7.09 10.14
N LEU A 168 -59.59 5.81 9.89
CA LEU A 168 -60.90 5.26 9.48
C LEU A 168 -61.61 6.03 8.35
N SER A 169 -61.70 5.43 7.15
CA SER A 169 -62.95 4.81 6.67
C SER A 169 -62.82 4.23 5.25
N ASN A 170 -63.61 3.18 5.04
CA ASN A 170 -63.68 2.28 3.89
C ASN A 170 -64.21 2.94 2.62
N SER A 171 -63.76 2.48 1.44
CA SER A 171 -64.62 1.88 0.42
C SER A 171 -63.84 1.49 -0.85
N GLN A 172 -64.03 0.24 -1.28
CA GLN A 172 -63.94 -0.22 -2.67
C GLN A 172 -65.40 -0.40 -3.18
N PRO A 173 -65.71 -0.72 -4.47
CA PRO A 173 -64.84 -1.05 -5.62
C PRO A 173 -65.26 -0.41 -6.98
N GLY A 174 -64.40 -0.56 -8.00
CA GLY A 174 -64.85 -1.02 -9.33
C GLY A 174 -65.07 -0.03 -10.49
N SER A 175 -64.15 -0.11 -11.46
CA SER A 175 -64.42 -0.33 -12.89
C SER A 175 -64.67 0.86 -13.88
N THR A 176 -63.90 0.79 -14.97
CA THR A 176 -64.24 1.05 -16.39
C THR A 176 -64.18 2.47 -17.01
N ILE A 177 -63.09 2.68 -17.77
CA ILE A 177 -62.96 3.30 -19.13
C ILE A 177 -63.63 4.65 -19.42
N GLY A 178 -62.81 5.60 -19.90
CA GLY A 178 -63.24 6.64 -20.85
C GLY A 178 -62.41 7.92 -20.79
N ARG A 179 -61.51 8.11 -21.77
CA ARG A 179 -60.88 9.40 -22.08
C ARG A 179 -61.96 10.38 -22.58
N ASP A 180 -62.00 11.60 -22.04
CA ASP A 180 -61.86 12.79 -22.87
C ASP A 180 -61.51 14.04 -22.05
N GLU A 181 -60.80 14.95 -22.71
CA GLU A 181 -60.17 16.16 -22.19
C GLU A 181 -61.18 17.22 -21.71
N THR A 182 -60.89 17.88 -20.60
CA THR A 182 -61.23 19.31 -20.40
C THR A 182 -60.37 19.89 -19.28
N GLU A 183 -59.64 20.94 -19.61
CA GLU A 183 -58.82 21.74 -18.71
C GLU A 183 -59.62 22.28 -17.52
N VAL A 184 -59.09 22.07 -16.31
CA VAL A 184 -59.33 22.97 -15.17
C VAL A 184 -57.98 23.28 -14.54
N LYS A 185 -57.65 24.58 -14.53
CA LYS A 185 -56.50 25.18 -13.87
C LYS A 185 -56.52 24.89 -12.36
N THR A 186 -55.43 24.34 -11.85
CA THR A 186 -55.00 24.51 -10.46
C THR A 186 -53.50 24.76 -10.44
N LEU A 187 -53.10 25.90 -9.88
CA LEU A 187 -51.70 26.19 -9.53
C LEU A 187 -51.28 25.22 -8.42
N GLU A 188 -50.42 24.22 -8.70
CA GLU A 188 -49.82 23.38 -7.66
C GLU A 188 -48.49 22.80 -8.18
N GLY A 189 -47.43 22.90 -7.35
CA GLY A 189 -46.03 22.81 -7.77
C GLY A 189 -45.64 21.53 -8.51
N GLY A 190 -44.86 21.67 -9.59
CA GLY A 190 -44.38 20.54 -10.38
C GLY A 190 -43.34 19.69 -9.64
N TYR A 191 -43.50 18.37 -9.69
CA TYR A 191 -42.56 17.38 -9.14
C TYR A 191 -41.89 16.62 -10.29
N MET A 192 -40.61 16.28 -10.13
CA MET A 192 -39.94 15.29 -10.97
C MET A 192 -40.15 13.89 -10.39
N ASP A 193 -40.48 12.92 -11.25
CA ASP A 193 -40.63 11.50 -10.90
C ASP A 193 -39.60 10.65 -11.65
N VAL A 194 -38.83 9.84 -10.91
CA VAL A 194 -37.88 8.86 -11.49
C VAL A 194 -38.60 7.83 -12.38
N GLY A 195 -39.91 7.61 -12.21
CA GLY A 195 -40.74 6.67 -12.96
C GLY A 195 -41.18 7.11 -14.36
N GLN A 196 -40.93 8.36 -14.77
CA GLN A 196 -41.17 8.77 -16.15
C GLN A 196 -40.24 7.99 -17.10
N LYS A 197 -40.84 7.29 -18.08
CA LYS A 197 -40.12 6.49 -19.09
C LYS A 197 -39.03 7.37 -19.76
N CYS A 198 -37.78 6.94 -19.66
CA CYS A 198 -36.58 7.52 -20.28
C CYS A 198 -36.03 8.85 -19.70
N SER A 199 -35.94 9.00 -18.37
CA SER A 199 -35.35 10.21 -17.78
C SER A 199 -33.88 10.08 -17.34
N LEU A 200 -33.41 8.92 -16.88
CA LEU A 200 -32.08 8.74 -16.29
C LEU A 200 -30.98 8.46 -17.33
N ALA A 201 -29.82 9.07 -17.14
CA ALA A 201 -28.62 8.86 -17.95
C ALA A 201 -27.65 7.88 -17.26
N TYR A 202 -27.32 8.12 -15.99
CA TYR A 202 -26.33 7.31 -15.28
C TYR A 202 -26.57 7.28 -13.77
N VAL A 203 -25.97 6.29 -13.10
CA VAL A 203 -26.00 6.14 -11.63
C VAL A 203 -24.59 5.98 -11.09
N LEU A 204 -24.23 6.75 -10.06
CA LEU A 204 -22.93 6.69 -9.39
C LEU A 204 -23.11 6.59 -7.87
N HIS A 205 -22.03 6.25 -7.16
CA HIS A 205 -21.97 6.44 -5.71
C HIS A 205 -20.93 7.49 -5.31
N THR A 206 -21.20 8.22 -4.22
CA THR A 206 -20.22 9.10 -3.56
C THR A 206 -19.87 8.50 -2.20
N SER A 207 -18.71 8.82 -1.62
CA SER A 207 -18.31 8.26 -0.30
C SER A 207 -19.11 8.76 0.90
N GLY A 208 -19.84 9.87 0.74
CA GLY A 208 -20.55 10.53 1.83
C GLY A 208 -19.59 11.11 2.89
N THR A 209 -19.82 12.36 3.32
CA THR A 209 -19.06 12.96 4.43
C THR A 209 -19.28 12.24 5.77
N THR A 210 -20.29 11.39 5.85
CA THR A 210 -20.65 10.56 7.02
C THR A 210 -20.06 9.15 6.98
N GLY A 211 -19.30 8.80 5.93
CA GLY A 211 -18.69 7.47 5.74
C GLY A 211 -19.61 6.40 5.16
N VAL A 212 -20.90 6.70 4.92
CA VAL A 212 -21.84 5.82 4.20
C VAL A 212 -21.96 6.32 2.76
N PRO A 213 -21.64 5.49 1.75
CA PRO A 213 -21.75 5.91 0.37
C PRO A 213 -23.19 6.24 -0.04
N LYS A 214 -23.40 7.35 -0.76
CA LYS A 214 -24.72 7.74 -1.28
C LYS A 214 -24.86 7.34 -2.74
N ILE A 215 -26.04 6.88 -3.15
CA ILE A 215 -26.35 6.65 -4.56
C ILE A 215 -26.90 7.93 -5.18
N VAL A 216 -26.41 8.29 -6.36
CA VAL A 216 -26.85 9.44 -7.13
C VAL A 216 -27.33 8.98 -8.50
N ARG A 217 -28.63 9.12 -8.76
CA ARG A 217 -29.24 8.85 -10.06
C ARG A 217 -29.43 10.16 -10.80
N VAL A 218 -28.87 10.24 -12.00
CA VAL A 218 -28.75 11.49 -12.75
C VAL A 218 -29.61 11.47 -14.01
N PRO A 219 -30.61 12.36 -14.12
CA PRO A 219 -31.38 12.55 -15.35
C PRO A 219 -30.58 13.10 -16.53
N HIS A 220 -30.98 12.74 -17.76
CA HIS A 220 -30.52 13.39 -18.99
C HIS A 220 -30.74 14.90 -18.94
N LYS A 221 -31.88 15.36 -18.41
CA LYS A 221 -32.19 16.78 -18.23
C LYS A 221 -31.18 17.53 -17.34
N CYS A 222 -30.49 16.84 -16.44
CA CYS A 222 -29.46 17.44 -15.59
C CYS A 222 -28.12 17.58 -16.31
N ILE A 223 -27.67 16.51 -16.98
CA ILE A 223 -26.32 16.45 -17.54
C ILE A 223 -26.21 17.06 -18.95
N VAL A 224 -27.28 17.00 -19.77
CA VAL A 224 -27.25 17.50 -21.16
C VAL A 224 -26.95 19.01 -21.25
N PRO A 225 -27.60 19.90 -20.47
CA PRO A 225 -27.27 21.33 -20.49
C PRO A 225 -25.82 21.61 -20.11
N ASN A 226 -25.26 20.79 -19.21
CA ASN A 226 -23.88 20.88 -18.77
C ASN A 226 -22.91 20.61 -19.93
N ILE A 227 -23.11 19.50 -20.64
CA ILE A 227 -22.31 19.11 -21.81
C ILE A 227 -22.41 20.16 -22.92
N GLN A 228 -23.62 20.63 -23.24
CA GLN A 228 -23.82 21.64 -24.29
C GLN A 228 -23.12 22.96 -23.97
N HIS A 229 -23.22 23.41 -22.71
CA HIS A 229 -22.61 24.67 -22.31
C HIS A 229 -21.09 24.59 -22.26
N LEU A 230 -20.54 23.51 -21.69
CA LEU A 230 -19.09 23.30 -21.67
C LEU A 230 -18.51 23.09 -23.08
N LYS A 231 -19.22 22.39 -23.96
CA LYS A 231 -18.88 22.31 -25.40
C LYS A 231 -18.74 23.71 -26.02
N SER A 232 -19.66 24.62 -25.69
CA SER A 232 -19.62 26.01 -26.17
C SER A 232 -18.49 26.81 -25.53
N ILE A 233 -18.31 26.72 -24.20
CA ILE A 233 -17.28 27.47 -23.46
C ILE A 233 -15.87 27.04 -23.88
N PHE A 234 -15.66 25.74 -24.06
CA PHE A 234 -14.40 25.18 -24.51
C PHE A 234 -14.27 25.18 -26.03
N GLU A 235 -15.25 25.70 -26.77
CA GLU A 235 -15.22 25.79 -28.23
C GLU A 235 -14.79 24.47 -28.89
N ILE A 236 -15.41 23.36 -28.47
CA ILE A 236 -15.01 22.02 -28.93
C ILE A 236 -15.48 21.81 -30.37
N THR A 237 -14.56 21.34 -31.20
CA THR A 237 -14.76 21.07 -32.64
C THR A 237 -14.45 19.61 -32.96
N GLN A 238 -14.76 19.19 -34.18
CA GLN A 238 -14.45 17.84 -34.64
C GLN A 238 -12.94 17.53 -34.70
N ASP A 239 -12.08 18.56 -34.68
CA ASP A 239 -10.62 18.44 -34.77
C ASP A 239 -9.94 18.31 -33.41
N ASP A 240 -10.72 18.37 -32.32
CA ASP A 240 -10.20 18.19 -30.97
C ASP A 240 -9.97 16.72 -30.61
N VAL A 241 -8.96 16.50 -29.76
CA VAL A 241 -8.69 15.22 -29.11
C VAL A 241 -8.76 15.43 -27.60
N LEU A 242 -9.73 14.76 -26.97
CA LEU A 242 -9.94 14.80 -25.53
C LEU A 242 -9.32 13.56 -24.88
N PHE A 243 -8.73 13.72 -23.70
CA PHE A 243 -8.27 12.58 -22.91
C PHE A 243 -9.31 12.15 -21.88
N LEU A 244 -9.65 10.85 -21.82
CA LEU A 244 -10.47 10.28 -20.75
C LEU A 244 -9.62 10.11 -19.49
N ALA A 245 -9.38 11.22 -18.78
CA ALA A 245 -8.58 11.24 -17.56
C ALA A 245 -9.30 10.57 -16.40
N SER A 246 -10.58 10.90 -16.21
CA SER A 246 -11.35 10.56 -15.03
C SER A 246 -11.73 9.06 -15.01
N PRO A 247 -11.75 8.40 -13.83
CA PRO A 247 -12.30 7.05 -13.72
C PRO A 247 -13.81 7.04 -14.03
N LEU A 248 -14.33 5.93 -14.55
CA LEU A 248 -15.75 5.82 -14.95
C LEU A 248 -16.72 5.95 -13.79
N THR A 249 -16.26 5.63 -12.58
CA THR A 249 -17.03 5.78 -11.33
C THR A 249 -17.14 7.23 -10.85
N PHE A 250 -16.56 8.19 -11.57
CA PHE A 250 -16.66 9.62 -11.30
C PHE A 250 -17.37 10.36 -12.44
N ASP A 251 -18.23 11.32 -12.09
CA ASP A 251 -19.02 12.07 -13.05
C ASP A 251 -18.26 12.93 -14.08
N PRO A 252 -16.99 13.37 -13.89
CA PRO A 252 -16.31 14.13 -14.93
C PRO A 252 -15.95 13.26 -16.15
N SER A 253 -15.91 11.93 -15.99
CA SER A 253 -15.77 11.00 -17.11
C SER A 253 -16.95 11.06 -18.09
N VAL A 254 -18.16 11.35 -17.58
CA VAL A 254 -19.37 11.54 -18.40
C VAL A 254 -19.22 12.80 -19.25
N ILE A 255 -18.69 13.87 -18.66
CA ILE A 255 -18.40 15.13 -19.35
C ILE A 255 -17.35 14.90 -20.45
N GLU A 256 -16.22 14.26 -20.13
CA GLU A 256 -15.16 13.92 -21.08
C GLU A 256 -15.70 13.12 -22.27
N LEU A 257 -16.45 12.05 -22.01
CA LEU A 257 -17.00 11.18 -23.03
C LEU A 257 -18.00 11.91 -23.95
N PHE A 258 -19.00 12.58 -23.37
CA PHE A 258 -20.10 13.12 -24.15
C PHE A 258 -19.82 14.51 -24.74
N ILE A 259 -18.94 15.34 -24.16
CA ILE A 259 -18.46 16.53 -24.86
C ILE A 259 -17.72 16.12 -26.15
N THR A 260 -16.91 15.05 -26.07
CA THR A 260 -16.20 14.53 -27.25
C THR A 260 -17.18 14.02 -28.30
N LEU A 261 -17.99 13.02 -27.96
CA LEU A 261 -18.80 12.28 -28.92
C LEU A 261 -19.92 13.12 -29.53
N THR A 262 -20.42 14.13 -28.82
CA THR A 262 -21.45 15.02 -29.36
C THR A 262 -20.87 16.15 -30.22
N SER A 263 -19.55 16.21 -30.37
CA SER A 263 -18.84 17.25 -31.13
C SER A 263 -18.17 16.74 -32.41
N GLY A 264 -18.18 15.44 -32.68
CA GLY A 264 -17.40 14.88 -33.80
C GLY A 264 -15.90 14.76 -33.52
N ALA A 265 -15.48 15.07 -32.28
CA ALA A 265 -14.11 15.00 -31.79
C ALA A 265 -13.67 13.54 -31.54
N SER A 266 -12.40 13.32 -31.20
CA SER A 266 -11.88 12.01 -30.83
C SER A 266 -11.56 11.92 -29.32
N ILE A 267 -11.92 10.82 -28.67
CA ILE A 267 -11.51 10.57 -27.28
C ILE A 267 -10.35 9.56 -27.23
N LEU A 268 -9.30 9.89 -26.49
CA LEU A 268 -8.17 9.01 -26.20
C LEU A 268 -8.38 8.28 -24.89
N VAL A 269 -8.26 6.96 -24.93
CA VAL A 269 -8.30 6.06 -23.79
C VAL A 269 -6.97 5.33 -23.68
N VAL A 270 -6.40 5.28 -22.48
CA VAL A 270 -5.18 4.54 -22.15
C VAL A 270 -5.41 3.66 -20.92
N PRO A 271 -4.67 2.55 -20.75
CA PRO A 271 -4.74 1.73 -19.55
C PRO A 271 -4.50 2.51 -18.26
N ASN A 272 -5.17 2.10 -17.18
CA ASN A 272 -4.98 2.71 -15.85
C ASN A 272 -3.52 2.66 -15.38
N THR A 273 -2.76 1.62 -15.75
CA THR A 273 -1.32 1.52 -15.46
C THR A 273 -0.53 2.68 -16.06
N THR A 274 -0.80 3.03 -17.32
CA THR A 274 -0.16 4.17 -18.00
C THR A 274 -0.58 5.51 -17.38
N LYS A 275 -1.85 5.65 -16.96
CA LYS A 275 -2.30 6.86 -16.23
C LYS A 275 -1.50 7.13 -14.94
N MET A 276 -0.88 6.10 -14.38
CA MET A 276 -0.05 6.19 -13.18
C MET A 276 1.44 6.46 -13.47
N MET A 277 1.85 6.51 -14.74
CA MET A 277 3.24 6.69 -15.18
C MET A 277 3.39 8.05 -15.87
N PRO A 278 3.89 9.11 -15.20
CA PRO A 278 3.79 10.48 -15.69
C PRO A 278 4.54 10.74 -17.00
N VAL A 279 5.68 10.08 -17.20
CA VAL A 279 6.50 10.21 -18.41
C VAL A 279 5.79 9.56 -19.60
N GLU A 280 5.33 8.32 -19.45
CA GLU A 280 4.59 7.60 -20.49
C GLU A 280 3.27 8.27 -20.83
N LEU A 281 2.52 8.70 -19.80
CA LEU A 281 1.29 9.45 -19.99
C LEU A 281 1.56 10.74 -20.76
N SER A 282 2.57 11.52 -20.38
CA SER A 282 2.92 12.75 -21.10
C SER A 282 3.26 12.48 -22.56
N ALA A 283 3.99 11.40 -22.85
CA ALA A 283 4.32 11.02 -24.23
C ALA A 283 3.06 10.63 -25.03
N ALA A 284 2.19 9.80 -24.47
CA ALA A 284 0.94 9.43 -25.11
C ALA A 284 0.07 10.68 -25.41
N LEU A 285 -0.11 11.56 -24.42
CA LEU A 285 -0.98 12.73 -24.57
C LEU A 285 -0.42 13.74 -25.58
N PHE A 286 0.84 14.15 -25.47
CA PHE A 286 1.34 15.33 -26.19
C PHE A 286 2.24 14.99 -27.39
N HIS A 287 2.91 13.84 -27.38
CA HIS A 287 3.80 13.44 -28.47
C HIS A 287 3.13 12.50 -29.47
N HIS A 288 2.30 11.56 -29.02
CA HIS A 288 1.69 10.57 -29.92
C HIS A 288 0.32 11.02 -30.44
N HIS A 289 -0.56 11.51 -29.56
CA HIS A 289 -1.96 11.81 -29.90
C HIS A 289 -2.30 13.30 -29.96
N HIS A 290 -1.37 14.18 -29.60
CA HIS A 290 -1.54 15.64 -29.63
C HIS A 290 -2.86 16.13 -29.00
N VAL A 291 -3.14 15.65 -27.79
CA VAL A 291 -4.34 16.00 -27.02
C VAL A 291 -4.50 17.52 -26.93
N THR A 292 -5.69 18.01 -27.28
CA THR A 292 -6.00 19.44 -27.34
C THR A 292 -6.79 19.91 -26.12
N VAL A 293 -7.47 19.00 -25.43
CA VAL A 293 -8.34 19.33 -24.29
C VAL A 293 -8.10 18.32 -23.16
N LEU A 294 -7.72 18.83 -22.00
CA LEU A 294 -7.47 18.05 -20.79
C LEU A 294 -8.33 18.58 -19.66
N GLN A 295 -9.30 17.77 -19.23
CA GLN A 295 -9.98 17.93 -17.96
C GLN A 295 -9.25 17.07 -16.93
N ALA A 296 -8.85 17.65 -15.79
CA ALA A 296 -8.07 16.93 -14.78
C ALA A 296 -8.30 17.50 -13.38
N THR A 297 -7.91 16.73 -12.36
CA THR A 297 -7.74 17.30 -11.02
C THR A 297 -6.41 18.05 -10.93
N PRO A 298 -6.31 19.09 -10.09
CA PRO A 298 -5.03 19.70 -9.72
C PRO A 298 -3.95 18.67 -9.32
N THR A 299 -4.34 17.61 -8.61
CA THR A 299 -3.44 16.51 -8.24
C THR A 299 -2.92 15.72 -9.45
N LEU A 300 -3.75 15.42 -10.45
CA LEU A 300 -3.28 14.76 -11.66
C LEU A 300 -2.32 15.66 -12.45
N LEU A 301 -2.60 16.96 -12.55
CA LEU A 301 -1.68 17.92 -13.19
C LEU A 301 -0.32 17.93 -12.47
N ARG A 302 -0.32 18.05 -11.13
CA ARG A 302 0.92 18.07 -10.32
C ARG A 302 1.74 16.78 -10.46
N ARG A 303 1.10 15.65 -10.76
CA ARG A 303 1.78 14.36 -10.90
C ARG A 303 2.78 14.32 -12.08
N PHE A 304 2.58 15.15 -13.10
CA PHE A 304 3.60 15.34 -14.15
C PHE A 304 4.92 15.91 -13.61
N GLY A 305 4.87 16.62 -12.47
CA GLY A 305 6.03 17.31 -11.91
C GLY A 305 6.35 18.60 -12.67
N ALA A 306 6.94 19.56 -11.97
CA ALA A 306 7.19 20.90 -12.52
C ALA A 306 7.98 20.90 -13.84
N HIS A 307 8.90 19.95 -14.01
CA HIS A 307 9.70 19.80 -15.23
C HIS A 307 8.84 19.45 -16.45
N ILE A 308 8.02 18.39 -16.39
CA ILE A 308 7.18 17.96 -17.52
C ILE A 308 6.09 18.99 -17.80
N ILE A 309 5.53 19.61 -16.76
CA ILE A 309 4.52 20.66 -16.96
C ILE A 309 5.12 21.83 -17.76
N LYS A 310 6.32 22.31 -17.40
CA LYS A 310 6.99 23.41 -18.11
C LYS A 310 7.45 23.03 -19.53
N SER A 311 8.08 21.87 -19.64
CA SER A 311 8.73 21.44 -20.90
C SER A 311 7.74 20.87 -21.92
N THR A 312 6.60 20.35 -21.46
CA THR A 312 5.63 19.65 -22.33
C THR A 312 4.23 20.24 -22.18
N VAL A 313 3.55 20.04 -21.05
CA VAL A 313 2.11 20.31 -20.88
C VAL A 313 1.74 21.76 -21.19
N LEU A 314 2.47 22.71 -20.59
CA LEU A 314 2.28 24.16 -20.71
C LEU A 314 3.49 24.83 -21.40
N SER A 315 4.14 24.11 -22.30
CA SER A 315 5.23 24.62 -23.13
C SER A 315 4.73 25.53 -24.26
N ALA A 316 5.65 26.20 -24.97
CA ALA A 316 5.30 27.00 -26.16
C ALA A 316 4.67 26.16 -27.28
N ASN A 317 5.13 24.92 -27.43
CA ASN A 317 4.81 24.03 -28.56
C ASN A 317 3.79 22.94 -28.19
N THR A 318 3.11 23.06 -27.05
CA THR A 318 2.07 22.09 -26.64
C THR A 318 0.90 22.11 -27.62
N SER A 319 0.30 20.94 -27.84
CA SER A 319 -0.98 20.79 -28.55
C SER A 319 -2.18 21.27 -27.71
N LEU A 320 -1.97 21.42 -26.40
CA LEU A 320 -3.04 21.67 -25.44
C LEU A 320 -3.64 23.07 -25.60
N ARG A 321 -4.92 23.13 -25.96
CA ARG A 321 -5.72 24.35 -26.07
C ARG A 321 -6.51 24.65 -24.81
N VAL A 322 -7.05 23.62 -24.17
CA VAL A 322 -7.90 23.75 -22.97
C VAL A 322 -7.35 22.89 -21.83
N LEU A 323 -7.08 23.52 -20.70
CA LEU A 323 -6.80 22.85 -19.43
C LEU A 323 -7.89 23.21 -18.43
N ALA A 324 -8.80 22.27 -18.14
CA ALA A 324 -9.88 22.47 -17.19
C ALA A 324 -9.59 21.72 -15.89
N LEU A 325 -9.43 22.45 -14.79
CA LEU A 325 -9.12 21.90 -13.48
C LEU A 325 -10.35 21.93 -12.58
N GLY A 326 -10.69 20.81 -11.94
CA GLY A 326 -11.81 20.73 -11.02
C GLY A 326 -11.75 19.57 -10.04
N GLY A 327 -12.68 19.54 -9.08
CA GLY A 327 -12.82 18.48 -8.06
C GLY A 327 -11.94 18.66 -6.81
N GLU A 328 -11.00 19.60 -6.85
CA GLU A 328 -10.15 20.03 -5.74
C GLU A 328 -10.02 21.56 -5.75
N ALA A 329 -9.45 22.14 -4.69
CA ALA A 329 -9.11 23.55 -4.65
C ALA A 329 -8.18 23.91 -5.82
N PHE A 330 -8.47 25.02 -6.49
CA PHE A 330 -7.70 25.48 -7.64
C PHE A 330 -6.27 25.88 -7.21
N PRO A 331 -5.22 25.53 -7.98
CA PRO A 331 -3.85 25.90 -7.64
C PRO A 331 -3.65 27.41 -7.51
N VAL A 332 -2.76 27.82 -6.61
CA VAL A 332 -2.35 29.22 -6.51
C VAL A 332 -1.81 29.74 -7.83
N LEU A 333 -2.20 30.96 -8.19
CA LEU A 333 -1.92 31.54 -9.50
C LEU A 333 -0.41 31.68 -9.77
N ASN A 334 0.37 32.01 -8.73
CA ASN A 334 1.82 32.13 -8.84
C ASN A 334 2.49 30.82 -9.26
N LEU A 335 1.99 29.69 -8.75
CA LEU A 335 2.49 28.37 -9.12
C LEU A 335 2.19 28.06 -10.59
N LEU A 336 0.95 28.28 -11.04
CA LEU A 336 0.57 28.11 -12.46
C LEU A 336 1.38 29.02 -13.38
N LYS A 337 1.59 30.27 -12.98
CA LYS A 337 2.42 31.25 -13.70
C LYS A 337 3.87 30.79 -13.79
N SER A 338 4.39 30.12 -12.77
CA SER A 338 5.75 29.56 -12.79
C SER A 338 5.90 28.40 -13.78
N TRP A 339 4.80 27.72 -14.13
CA TRP A 339 4.77 26.56 -15.02
C TRP A 339 4.44 26.92 -16.47
N LYS A 340 3.56 27.90 -16.69
CA LYS A 340 3.08 28.30 -18.01
C LYS A 340 4.15 29.09 -18.75
N HIS A 341 4.61 28.58 -19.89
CA HIS A 341 5.53 29.30 -20.75
C HIS A 341 4.89 30.58 -21.31
N LYS A 342 5.66 31.64 -21.53
CA LYS A 342 5.13 32.95 -21.99
C LYS A 342 4.39 32.89 -23.33
N GLU A 343 4.82 31.99 -24.22
CA GLU A 343 4.22 31.78 -25.54
C GLU A 343 3.12 30.71 -25.55
N ASN A 344 2.82 30.10 -24.40
CA ASN A 344 1.80 29.05 -24.29
C ASN A 344 0.38 29.64 -24.47
N LYS A 345 -0.40 29.08 -25.39
CA LYS A 345 -1.76 29.55 -25.72
C LYS A 345 -2.88 28.78 -25.01
N THR A 346 -2.54 27.88 -24.09
CA THR A 346 -3.53 27.05 -23.38
C THR A 346 -4.42 27.93 -22.50
N SER A 347 -5.74 27.88 -22.72
CA SER A 347 -6.74 28.49 -21.85
C SER A 347 -6.96 27.61 -20.62
N ILE A 348 -6.82 28.19 -19.43
CA ILE A 348 -6.99 27.48 -18.16
C ILE A 348 -8.36 27.81 -17.56
N PHE A 349 -9.06 26.79 -17.08
CA PHE A 349 -10.39 26.92 -16.48
C PHE A 349 -10.44 26.32 -15.08
N ASN A 350 -11.16 26.98 -14.17
CA ASN A 350 -11.54 26.43 -12.87
C ASN A 350 -12.99 25.93 -12.96
N LEU A 351 -13.20 24.65 -12.64
CA LEU A 351 -14.50 23.99 -12.61
C LEU A 351 -14.86 23.61 -11.17
N TYR A 352 -16.09 23.93 -10.77
CA TYR A 352 -16.60 23.58 -9.45
C TYR A 352 -17.98 22.94 -9.56
N GLY A 353 -18.23 21.89 -8.77
CA GLY A 353 -19.48 21.16 -8.74
C GLY A 353 -19.41 19.95 -7.80
N ILE A 354 -20.57 19.32 -7.60
CA ILE A 354 -20.72 18.12 -6.77
C ILE A 354 -21.57 17.08 -7.53
N THR A 355 -21.38 15.80 -7.21
CA THR A 355 -22.08 14.72 -7.91
C THR A 355 -23.59 14.76 -7.69
N GLU A 356 -24.02 15.15 -6.49
CA GLU A 356 -25.43 15.27 -6.10
C GLU A 356 -26.22 16.30 -6.93
N VAL A 357 -25.55 17.09 -7.78
CA VAL A 357 -26.17 18.01 -8.72
C VAL A 357 -25.72 17.79 -10.16
N SER A 358 -25.19 16.61 -10.52
CA SER A 358 -24.73 16.26 -11.88
C SER A 358 -23.46 17.00 -12.30
N SER A 359 -22.32 16.62 -11.70
CA SER A 359 -20.98 17.11 -12.04
C SER A 359 -20.82 18.63 -11.89
N TRP A 360 -20.26 19.33 -12.89
CA TRP A 360 -19.89 20.75 -12.80
C TRP A 360 -21.08 21.70 -12.66
N ALA A 361 -21.00 22.65 -11.75
CA ALA A 361 -22.03 23.67 -11.49
C ALA A 361 -21.61 25.05 -11.99
N THR A 362 -20.33 25.41 -11.84
CA THR A 362 -19.80 26.69 -12.26
C THR A 362 -18.49 26.51 -13.04
N CYS A 363 -18.21 27.48 -13.90
CA CYS A 363 -16.98 27.52 -14.69
C CYS A 363 -16.40 28.94 -14.69
N TYR A 364 -15.10 29.05 -14.48
CA TYR A 364 -14.36 30.29 -14.57
C TYR A 364 -13.17 30.14 -15.53
N LYS A 365 -13.08 31.00 -16.55
CA LYS A 365 -11.90 31.10 -17.40
C LYS A 365 -10.87 32.01 -16.71
N ILE A 366 -9.66 31.51 -16.51
CA ILE A 366 -8.57 32.32 -15.97
C ILE A 366 -8.17 33.36 -17.03
N PRO A 367 -8.22 34.67 -16.72
CA PRO A 367 -7.83 35.71 -17.69
C PRO A 367 -6.32 35.63 -17.99
N GLU A 368 -5.92 35.85 -19.24
CA GLU A 368 -4.53 35.71 -19.67
C GLU A 368 -3.63 36.80 -19.05
N GLU A 369 -4.20 37.96 -18.71
CA GLU A 369 -3.52 39.08 -18.07
C GLU A 369 -2.89 38.68 -16.73
N VAL A 370 -3.45 37.68 -16.06
CA VAL A 370 -2.96 37.15 -14.78
C VAL A 370 -1.56 36.55 -14.90
N PHE A 371 -1.21 36.03 -16.08
CA PHE A 371 0.12 35.44 -16.35
C PHE A 371 1.18 36.48 -16.74
N SER A 372 0.82 37.77 -16.87
CA SER A 372 1.75 38.85 -17.20
C SER A 372 2.63 39.25 -16.00
N SER A 373 3.87 39.67 -16.23
CA SER A 373 4.88 39.93 -15.18
C SER A 373 4.51 41.02 -14.16
N GLY A 374 3.55 41.90 -14.46
CA GLY A 374 3.11 43.00 -13.58
C GLY A 374 1.81 42.79 -12.80
N PHE A 375 1.08 41.68 -13.01
CA PHE A 375 -0.20 41.45 -12.34
C PHE A 375 0.03 40.92 -10.91
N ARG A 376 -0.49 41.64 -9.90
CA ARG A 376 -0.48 41.18 -8.50
C ARG A 376 -1.63 40.22 -8.26
N THR A 377 -1.31 39.04 -7.71
CA THR A 377 -2.24 37.93 -7.50
C THR A 377 -2.59 37.78 -6.03
N ASP A 378 -3.05 38.87 -5.40
CA ASP A 378 -3.29 38.88 -3.95
C ASP A 378 -4.68 38.29 -3.57
N PHE A 379 -5.44 37.77 -4.54
CA PHE A 379 -6.81 37.28 -4.34
C PHE A 379 -7.04 35.86 -4.91
N PRO A 380 -7.86 35.04 -4.22
CA PRO A 380 -8.19 33.69 -4.65
C PRO A 380 -8.99 33.67 -5.96
N ILE A 381 -8.93 32.55 -6.69
CA ILE A 381 -9.69 32.36 -7.93
C ILE A 381 -11.18 32.16 -7.63
N PRO A 382 -12.08 32.89 -8.30
CA PRO A 382 -13.51 32.70 -8.12
C PRO A 382 -13.96 31.35 -8.72
N LEU A 383 -15.08 30.83 -8.22
CA LEU A 383 -15.73 29.63 -8.73
C LEU A 383 -16.37 29.83 -10.11
N GLY A 384 -16.54 31.10 -10.52
CA GLY A 384 -17.05 31.47 -11.84
C GLY A 384 -18.56 31.60 -11.93
N SER A 385 -19.06 31.50 -13.16
CA SER A 385 -20.48 31.68 -13.45
C SER A 385 -21.20 30.34 -13.48
N PRO A 386 -22.49 30.27 -13.06
CA PRO A 386 -23.30 29.07 -13.19
C PRO A 386 -23.37 28.57 -14.64
N LEU A 387 -23.29 27.25 -14.81
CA LEU A 387 -23.50 26.61 -16.10
C LEU A 387 -24.99 26.59 -16.48
N LEU A 388 -25.31 26.34 -17.75
CA LEU A 388 -26.68 26.32 -18.26
C LEU A 388 -27.59 25.41 -17.41
N GLY A 389 -28.77 25.91 -17.05
CA GLY A 389 -29.73 25.19 -16.21
C GLY A 389 -29.39 25.15 -14.72
N THR A 390 -28.32 25.84 -14.28
CA THR A 390 -27.85 25.83 -12.89
C THR A 390 -28.26 27.12 -12.18
N LYS A 391 -28.81 26.98 -10.97
CA LYS A 391 -28.97 28.05 -9.99
C LYS A 391 -27.95 27.80 -8.87
N VAL A 392 -27.24 28.86 -8.48
CA VAL A 392 -26.30 28.86 -7.36
C VAL A 392 -26.74 29.94 -6.40
N GLU A 393 -26.95 29.56 -5.15
CA GLU A 393 -27.33 30.47 -4.07
C GLU A 393 -26.34 30.33 -2.92
N VAL A 394 -26.08 31.43 -2.23
CA VAL A 394 -25.31 31.41 -0.99
C VAL A 394 -26.27 31.77 0.13
N ARG A 395 -26.31 30.96 1.19
CA ARG A 395 -27.20 31.19 2.34
C ARG A 395 -26.41 31.21 3.64
N ASP A 396 -26.83 32.06 4.58
CA ASP A 396 -26.26 32.14 5.92
C ASP A 396 -26.77 31.02 6.83
N THR A 397 -26.39 31.06 8.12
CA THR A 397 -26.85 30.06 9.10
C THR A 397 -28.34 30.12 9.41
N ASN A 398 -29.00 31.23 9.09
CA ASN A 398 -30.44 31.43 9.27
C ASN A 398 -31.24 31.06 8.01
N GLY A 399 -30.55 30.61 6.95
CA GLY A 399 -31.14 30.26 5.66
C GLY A 399 -31.42 31.46 4.74
N SER A 400 -30.98 32.66 5.12
CA SER A 400 -31.17 33.88 4.32
C SER A 400 -30.10 34.00 3.23
N THR A 401 -30.49 34.53 2.06
CA THR A 401 -29.58 34.73 0.92
C THR A 401 -28.49 35.74 1.24
N VAL A 402 -27.24 35.38 0.94
CA VAL A 402 -26.05 36.22 1.12
C VAL A 402 -25.63 36.78 -0.24
N LEU A 403 -25.77 38.10 -0.41
CA LEU A 403 -25.36 38.81 -1.65
C LEU A 403 -23.95 39.40 -1.56
N GLU A 404 -23.44 39.58 -0.33
CA GLU A 404 -22.09 40.05 -0.02
C GLU A 404 -21.72 39.47 1.35
N GLY A 405 -20.48 38.98 1.54
CA GLY A 405 -20.04 38.33 2.77
C GLY A 405 -20.00 36.79 2.68
N GLU A 406 -19.95 36.11 3.82
CA GLU A 406 -19.70 34.65 3.86
C GLU A 406 -20.98 33.84 4.04
N GLY A 407 -21.06 32.69 3.35
CA GLY A 407 -22.17 31.76 3.51
C GLY A 407 -21.93 30.42 2.84
N GLN A 408 -22.91 29.53 2.96
CA GLN A 408 -22.87 28.17 2.43
C GLN A 408 -23.49 28.11 1.03
N ILE A 409 -22.86 27.39 0.11
CA ILE A 409 -23.38 27.23 -1.25
C ILE A 409 -24.51 26.19 -1.29
N PHE A 410 -25.57 26.55 -2.01
CA PHE A 410 -26.65 25.68 -2.44
C PHE A 410 -26.68 25.67 -3.96
N ILE A 411 -26.81 24.48 -4.56
CA ILE A 411 -26.82 24.31 -6.01
C ILE A 411 -28.08 23.55 -6.40
N GLY A 412 -28.73 23.99 -7.46
CA GLY A 412 -29.87 23.31 -8.05
C GLY A 412 -30.19 23.92 -9.40
N GLY A 413 -31.46 23.96 -9.74
CA GLY A 413 -31.97 24.54 -10.98
C GLY A 413 -33.44 24.19 -11.12
N GLU A 414 -34.11 24.80 -12.08
CA GLU A 414 -35.54 24.53 -12.32
C GLU A 414 -35.77 23.04 -12.58
N GLU A 415 -35.02 22.48 -13.54
CA GLU A 415 -35.08 21.06 -13.92
C GLU A 415 -33.79 20.29 -13.57
N ARG A 416 -32.80 20.93 -12.96
CA ARG A 416 -31.50 20.30 -12.59
C ARG A 416 -31.61 19.62 -11.23
N VAL A 417 -32.29 18.48 -11.21
CA VAL A 417 -32.58 17.71 -9.99
C VAL A 417 -32.10 16.27 -10.13
N CYS A 418 -31.10 15.87 -9.34
CA CYS A 418 -30.69 14.48 -9.18
C CYS A 418 -31.44 13.82 -8.02
N PHE A 419 -31.58 12.50 -8.10
CA PHE A 419 -32.22 11.70 -7.07
C PHE A 419 -31.15 11.02 -6.21
N LEU A 420 -31.28 11.18 -4.89
CA LEU A 420 -30.34 10.67 -3.91
C LEU A 420 -30.95 9.47 -3.17
N ASP A 421 -30.19 8.38 -3.07
CA ASP A 421 -30.55 7.17 -2.35
C ASP A 421 -31.96 6.64 -2.71
N ASP A 422 -32.92 6.75 -1.79
CA ASP A 422 -34.27 6.18 -1.94
C ASP A 422 -35.29 7.23 -2.42
N GLU A 423 -34.85 8.42 -2.87
CA GLU A 423 -35.72 9.45 -3.42
C GLU A 423 -36.38 8.99 -4.75
N ILE A 424 -37.72 9.03 -4.77
CA ILE A 424 -38.55 8.63 -5.92
C ILE A 424 -39.13 9.85 -6.64
N THR A 425 -39.53 10.88 -5.87
CA THR A 425 -40.08 12.13 -6.38
C THR A 425 -39.44 13.31 -5.67
N VAL A 426 -38.99 14.31 -6.42
CA VAL A 426 -38.32 15.50 -5.89
C VAL A 426 -38.96 16.76 -6.51
N PRO A 427 -39.29 17.81 -5.72
CA PRO A 427 -39.84 19.04 -6.27
C PRO A 427 -38.91 19.70 -7.30
N LEU A 428 -39.48 20.32 -8.33
CA LEU A 428 -38.72 21.20 -9.23
C LEU A 428 -38.13 22.38 -8.45
N GLY A 429 -37.01 22.92 -8.93
CA GLY A 429 -36.31 24.01 -8.24
C GLY A 429 -35.59 23.59 -6.94
N THR A 430 -35.51 22.29 -6.63
CA THR A 430 -34.83 21.81 -5.42
C THR A 430 -33.36 22.25 -5.40
N MET A 431 -32.98 22.94 -4.32
CA MET A 431 -31.61 23.41 -4.08
C MET A 431 -30.92 22.47 -3.08
N ARG A 432 -29.84 21.80 -3.50
CA ARG A 432 -29.04 20.89 -2.68
C ARG A 432 -27.95 21.65 -1.93
N LYS A 433 -27.85 21.36 -0.64
CA LYS A 433 -26.79 21.87 0.23
C LYS A 433 -25.46 21.18 -0.08
N THR A 434 -24.43 21.94 -0.42
CA THR A 434 -23.13 21.38 -0.85
C THR A 434 -22.24 20.93 0.32
N GLY A 435 -22.33 21.63 1.46
CA GLY A 435 -21.33 21.53 2.53
C GLY A 435 -20.20 22.56 2.41
N ASP A 436 -20.12 23.28 1.28
CA ASP A 436 -19.03 24.21 0.96
C ASP A 436 -19.38 25.65 1.33
N PHE A 437 -18.40 26.38 1.84
CA PHE A 437 -18.51 27.80 2.17
C PHE A 437 -17.76 28.67 1.17
N VAL A 438 -18.34 29.84 0.91
CA VAL A 438 -17.78 30.87 0.04
C VAL A 438 -17.87 32.24 0.70
N ARG A 439 -17.00 33.13 0.24
CA ARG A 439 -17.20 34.58 0.36
C ARG A 439 -17.75 35.09 -0.96
N VAL A 440 -18.90 35.76 -0.89
CA VAL A 440 -19.46 36.55 -1.98
C VAL A 440 -18.84 37.93 -1.89
N GLN A 441 -18.17 38.35 -2.95
CA GLN A 441 -17.63 39.70 -3.06
C GLN A 441 -17.81 40.22 -4.48
N ASN A 442 -18.47 41.37 -4.63
CA ASN A 442 -18.79 41.95 -5.94
C ASN A 442 -19.46 40.93 -6.87
N THR A 443 -20.44 40.18 -6.35
CA THR A 443 -21.17 39.08 -7.03
C THR A 443 -20.34 37.85 -7.43
N LYS A 444 -19.04 37.83 -7.12
CA LYS A 444 -18.16 36.68 -7.37
C LYS A 444 -18.10 35.78 -6.14
N LEU A 445 -18.05 34.48 -6.38
CA LEU A 445 -17.97 33.45 -5.33
C LEU A 445 -16.52 33.00 -5.16
N PHE A 446 -15.94 33.24 -3.99
CA PHE A 446 -14.60 32.79 -3.64
C PHE A 446 -14.69 31.63 -2.65
N PHE A 447 -14.16 30.48 -3.04
CA PHE A 447 -14.17 29.29 -2.21
C PHE A 447 -13.37 29.51 -0.92
N LEU A 448 -14.00 29.25 0.23
CA LEU A 448 -13.35 29.32 1.54
C LEU A 448 -12.99 27.93 2.07
N GLY A 449 -13.70 26.89 1.64
CA GLY A 449 -13.50 25.50 2.06
C GLY A 449 -14.78 24.85 2.61
N ARG A 450 -14.69 23.60 3.06
CA ARG A 450 -15.85 22.89 3.64
C ARG A 450 -16.22 23.37 5.03
N LYS A 451 -17.51 23.33 5.38
CA LYS A 451 -18.01 23.56 6.75
C LYS A 451 -17.32 22.63 7.76
N ASP A 452 -17.13 21.39 7.34
CA ASP A 452 -16.52 20.32 8.14
C ASP A 452 -15.02 20.62 8.44
N ASN A 453 -14.42 21.55 7.68
CA ASN A 453 -13.04 22.01 7.80
C ASN A 453 -12.92 23.45 8.39
N GLN A 454 -14.02 24.07 8.82
CA GLN A 454 -14.00 25.36 9.50
C GLN A 454 -13.84 25.18 11.01
N ILE A 455 -12.98 26.00 11.59
CA ILE A 455 -12.64 25.92 13.02
C ILE A 455 -12.83 27.28 13.68
N LYS A 456 -13.14 27.28 14.98
CA LYS A 456 -13.35 28.52 15.74
C LYS A 456 -12.29 28.63 16.83
N ARG A 457 -11.39 29.59 16.70
CA ARG A 457 -10.29 29.81 17.65
C ARG A 457 -10.32 31.25 18.18
N HIS A 458 -10.22 31.42 19.51
CA HIS A 458 -10.26 32.72 20.19
C HIS A 458 -11.45 33.61 19.75
N GLY A 459 -12.62 33.02 19.54
CA GLY A 459 -13.83 33.74 19.13
C GLY A 459 -13.94 34.08 17.65
N LYS A 460 -12.90 33.84 16.84
CA LYS A 460 -12.90 34.09 15.39
C LYS A 460 -13.03 32.76 14.62
N ARG A 461 -13.88 32.74 13.60
CA ARG A 461 -14.03 31.59 12.68
C ARG A 461 -12.99 31.70 11.58
N PHE A 462 -12.38 30.58 11.23
CA PHE A 462 -11.31 30.52 10.26
C PHE A 462 -11.32 29.17 9.52
N ASN A 463 -11.02 29.18 8.22
CA ASN A 463 -10.94 27.95 7.42
C ASN A 463 -9.50 27.46 7.29
N ILE A 464 -9.30 26.19 7.61
CA ILE A 464 -8.03 25.48 7.51
C ILE A 464 -7.44 25.56 6.08
N GLU A 465 -8.27 25.48 5.05
CA GLU A 465 -7.86 25.53 3.64
C GLU A 465 -7.34 26.92 3.23
N CYS A 466 -7.89 28.01 3.79
CA CYS A 466 -7.36 29.35 3.54
C CYS A 466 -5.94 29.52 4.10
N LEU A 467 -5.63 28.86 5.23
CA LEU A 467 -4.27 28.86 5.78
C LEU A 467 -3.31 28.08 4.89
N GLN A 468 -3.80 26.97 4.34
CA GLN A 468 -3.04 26.13 3.43
C GLN A 468 -2.64 26.91 2.18
N GLN A 469 -3.61 27.60 1.56
CA GLN A 469 -3.37 28.44 0.38
C GLN A 469 -2.41 29.59 0.67
N ALA A 470 -2.61 30.32 1.78
CA ALA A 470 -1.72 31.41 2.17
C ALA A 470 -0.28 30.94 2.43
N ALA A 471 -0.11 29.70 2.89
CA ALA A 471 1.21 29.09 3.05
C ALA A 471 1.82 28.68 1.69
N GLU A 472 1.03 28.11 0.78
CA GLU A 472 1.45 27.77 -0.60
C GLU A 472 1.84 29.01 -1.45
N ASP A 473 1.34 30.19 -1.11
CA ASP A 473 1.68 31.44 -1.79
C ASP A 473 3.08 31.97 -1.46
N LEU A 474 3.76 31.43 -0.44
CA LEU A 474 5.14 31.79 -0.10
C LEU A 474 6.12 31.16 -1.10
N CYS A 475 7.03 31.95 -1.70
CA CYS A 475 7.95 31.51 -2.77
C CYS A 475 8.83 30.27 -2.46
N GLN A 476 8.88 29.86 -1.20
CA GLN A 476 9.68 28.76 -0.72
C GLN A 476 8.84 27.49 -0.48
N VAL A 477 7.51 27.56 -0.56
CA VAL A 477 6.55 26.49 -0.21
C VAL A 477 6.04 25.79 -1.47
N GLU A 478 6.47 24.54 -1.69
CA GLU A 478 6.05 23.76 -2.87
C GLU A 478 4.63 23.18 -2.73
N ALA A 479 4.23 22.82 -1.50
CA ALA A 479 2.89 22.35 -1.14
C ALA A 479 2.64 22.60 0.35
N CYS A 480 1.38 22.76 0.74
CA CYS A 480 0.99 22.85 2.15
C CYS A 480 -0.16 21.88 2.45
N ALA A 481 -0.27 21.46 3.70
CA ALA A 481 -1.44 20.81 4.26
C ALA A 481 -1.69 21.39 5.66
N VAL A 482 -2.95 21.52 6.08
CA VAL A 482 -3.27 22.09 7.40
C VAL A 482 -4.30 21.23 8.09
N THR A 483 -4.15 21.04 9.40
CA THR A 483 -5.14 20.33 10.23
C THR A 483 -5.42 21.06 11.52
N TRP A 484 -6.56 20.71 12.12
CA TRP A 484 -6.92 21.11 13.48
C TRP A 484 -6.82 19.89 14.40
N TYR A 485 -5.71 19.82 15.12
CA TYR A 485 -5.40 18.69 15.97
C TYR A 485 -6.02 18.88 17.36
N GLN A 486 -6.80 17.89 17.80
CA GLN A 486 -7.45 17.83 19.11
C GLN A 486 -8.34 19.05 19.44
N GLU A 487 -8.85 19.75 18.43
CA GLU A 487 -9.68 20.96 18.59
C GLU A 487 -9.02 22.14 19.34
N GLU A 488 -7.73 22.04 19.67
CA GLU A 488 -6.99 23.07 20.42
C GLU A 488 -5.86 23.71 19.61
N LYS A 489 -5.23 22.96 18.68
CA LYS A 489 -4.03 23.39 17.97
C LYS A 489 -4.19 23.34 16.45
N LEU A 490 -3.90 24.45 15.79
CA LEU A 490 -3.73 24.51 14.33
C LEU A 490 -2.31 24.05 14.00
N ILE A 491 -2.20 23.01 13.17
CA ILE A 491 -0.90 22.52 12.70
C ILE A 491 -0.82 22.77 11.19
N LEU A 492 0.15 23.60 10.82
CA LEU A 492 0.48 23.96 9.45
C LEU A 492 1.65 23.09 8.98
N PHE A 493 1.49 22.39 7.86
CA PHE A 493 2.55 21.63 7.20
C PHE A 493 2.88 22.37 5.91
N TYR A 494 3.84 23.29 5.94
CA TYR A 494 4.27 24.02 4.74
C TYR A 494 5.65 23.52 4.31
N ALA A 495 5.87 23.38 3.01
CA ALA A 495 7.12 22.91 2.45
C ALA A 495 8.14 24.04 2.18
N VAL A 496 8.61 24.80 3.20
CA VAL A 496 10.02 25.25 3.19
C VAL A 496 10.72 24.37 4.20
N PRO A 497 11.62 23.47 3.79
CA PRO A 497 12.09 22.47 4.73
C PRO A 497 13.14 23.06 5.66
N ASP A 498 12.79 23.27 6.93
CA ASP A 498 13.75 23.21 8.03
C ASP A 498 14.31 21.76 8.16
N GLU A 499 13.50 20.77 7.77
CA GLU A 499 13.84 19.35 7.70
C GLU A 499 12.96 18.66 6.64
N LEU A 500 13.56 17.81 5.80
CA LEU A 500 12.85 17.05 4.75
C LEU A 500 12.52 15.64 5.26
N VAL A 501 11.22 15.32 5.37
CA VAL A 501 10.76 13.96 5.69
C VAL A 501 10.32 13.26 4.41
N LEU A 502 11.17 12.35 3.92
CA LEU A 502 10.91 11.61 2.69
C LEU A 502 9.85 10.52 2.91
N ILE A 503 8.71 10.62 2.24
CA ILE A 503 7.65 9.59 2.21
C ILE A 503 7.61 8.90 0.85
N LYS A 504 7.41 7.57 0.83
CA LYS A 504 7.46 6.77 -0.40
C LYS A 504 6.32 7.04 -1.38
N ALA A 505 5.17 7.47 -0.87
CA ALA A 505 4.01 7.88 -1.66
C ALA A 505 3.16 8.82 -0.80
N LEU A 506 2.52 9.81 -1.42
CA LEU A 506 1.53 10.62 -0.71
C LEU A 506 0.40 9.68 -0.25
N PRO A 507 0.08 9.62 1.06
CA PRO A 507 -1.08 8.87 1.51
C PRO A 507 -2.30 9.52 0.85
N LEU A 508 -3.03 8.74 0.07
CA LEU A 508 -4.24 9.19 -0.57
C LEU A 508 -5.42 8.57 0.16
N THR A 509 -6.47 9.37 0.35
CA THR A 509 -7.81 8.88 0.65
C THR A 509 -8.24 7.88 -0.43
N SER A 510 -9.28 7.10 -0.16
CA SER A 510 -9.93 6.21 -1.13
C SER A 510 -10.40 6.90 -2.42
N HIS A 511 -10.33 8.24 -2.49
CA HIS A 511 -10.74 9.08 -3.61
C HIS A 511 -9.57 9.78 -4.31
N GLY A 512 -8.32 9.43 -3.98
CA GLY A 512 -7.13 9.98 -4.64
C GLY A 512 -6.71 11.39 -4.17
N LYS A 513 -7.37 11.95 -3.16
CA LYS A 513 -6.93 13.19 -2.48
C LYS A 513 -5.91 12.88 -1.39
N VAL A 514 -4.96 13.77 -1.13
CA VAL A 514 -3.95 13.60 -0.07
C VAL A 514 -4.62 13.53 1.32
N ASP A 515 -4.34 12.48 2.09
CA ASP A 515 -4.82 12.30 3.46
C ASP A 515 -3.93 13.08 4.44
N ILE A 516 -4.37 14.29 4.74
CA ILE A 516 -3.68 15.21 5.65
C ILE A 516 -3.60 14.62 7.06
N SER A 517 -4.59 13.86 7.51
CA SER A 517 -4.56 13.28 8.87
C SER A 517 -3.44 12.26 9.01
N GLU A 518 -3.19 11.49 7.95
CA GLU A 518 -2.17 10.46 7.92
C GLU A 518 -0.76 11.05 7.76
N LEU A 519 -0.61 12.11 6.96
CA LEU A 519 0.62 12.92 6.90
C LEU A 519 1.00 13.48 8.27
N ASN A 520 0.02 13.93 9.04
CA ASN A 520 0.28 14.56 10.34
C ASN A 520 0.68 13.52 11.39
N LYS A 521 0.12 12.31 11.32
CA LYS A 521 0.60 11.18 12.14
C LYS A 521 2.03 10.80 11.78
N ILE A 522 2.39 10.76 10.49
CA ILE A 522 3.75 10.47 10.03
C ILE A 522 4.73 11.50 10.61
N TYR A 523 4.40 12.79 10.55
CA TYR A 523 5.25 13.85 11.09
C TYR A 523 5.35 13.83 12.63
N GLN A 524 4.25 13.60 13.35
CA GLN A 524 4.28 13.51 14.81
C GLN A 524 5.09 12.31 15.31
N ASN A 525 5.06 11.19 14.59
CA ASN A 525 5.90 10.03 14.90
C ASN A 525 7.40 10.33 14.69
N HIS A 526 7.74 11.19 13.73
CA HIS A 526 9.12 11.65 13.51
C HIS A 526 9.62 12.53 14.66
N LEU A 527 8.81 13.49 15.14
CA LEU A 527 9.15 14.36 16.28
C LEU A 527 9.37 13.57 17.59
N ASN A 528 8.52 12.58 17.88
CA ASN A 528 8.65 11.82 19.12
C ASN A 528 9.83 10.83 19.09
N SER A 529 10.26 10.38 17.91
CA SER A 529 11.48 9.58 17.79
C SER A 529 12.74 10.31 18.26
N ARG A 530 12.80 11.62 18.07
CA ARG A 530 13.97 12.46 18.41
C ARG A 530 14.23 12.59 19.91
N ARG A 531 13.19 12.49 20.74
CA ARG A 531 13.29 12.61 22.21
C ARG A 531 13.97 11.42 22.89
N ARG A 532 14.36 10.36 22.15
CA ARG A 532 14.83 9.08 22.70
C ARG A 532 16.33 8.81 22.57
N ASP A 533 17.10 9.73 21.97
CA ASP A 533 18.52 9.53 21.66
C ASP A 533 19.51 10.11 22.70
N SER A 534 19.05 10.54 23.88
CA SER A 534 19.93 11.09 24.91
C SER A 534 20.35 10.02 25.94
N LYS A 535 21.62 9.60 25.89
CA LYS A 535 22.24 8.76 26.93
C LYS A 535 23.29 9.58 27.69
N LEU A 536 22.95 10.03 28.89
CA LEU A 536 23.91 10.51 29.89
C LEU A 536 24.55 9.30 30.59
N SER A 537 25.89 9.27 30.71
CA SER A 537 26.63 8.12 31.24
C SER A 537 27.03 8.21 32.72
N GLY A 538 26.77 9.34 33.39
CA GLY A 538 27.02 9.50 34.83
C GLY A 538 26.72 10.90 35.37
N ALA A 539 26.82 11.07 36.70
CA ALA A 539 26.55 12.34 37.39
C ALA A 539 27.57 13.44 37.02
N GLU A 540 28.84 13.09 36.82
CA GLU A 540 29.88 14.06 36.44
C GLU A 540 29.65 14.65 35.04
N GLU A 541 29.22 13.83 34.07
CA GLU A 541 28.87 14.29 32.71
C GLU A 541 27.62 15.18 32.68
N LEU A 542 26.68 14.94 33.61
CA LEU A 542 25.47 15.77 33.74
C LEU A 542 25.83 17.22 34.13
N TRP A 543 26.82 17.42 34.99
CA TRP A 543 27.21 18.77 35.42
C TRP A 543 27.77 19.59 34.25
N GLU A 544 28.68 19.02 33.47
CA GLU A 544 29.27 19.70 32.31
C GLU A 544 28.23 20.03 31.24
N ARG A 545 27.32 19.08 30.95
CA ARG A 545 26.25 19.30 29.98
C ARG A 545 25.21 20.32 30.45
N LEU A 546 24.92 20.39 31.74
CA LEU A 546 24.04 21.44 32.29
C LEU A 546 24.68 22.82 32.15
N GLN A 547 25.98 22.95 32.42
CA GLN A 547 26.68 24.22 32.21
C GLN A 547 26.67 24.64 30.73
N TYR A 548 26.88 23.68 29.82
CA TYR A 548 26.80 23.94 28.37
C TYR A 548 25.40 24.38 27.93
N LEU A 549 24.36 23.64 28.32
CA LEU A 549 22.98 23.98 27.99
C LEU A 549 22.58 25.35 28.57
N TRP A 550 23.05 25.67 29.77
CA TRP A 550 22.80 26.98 30.40
C TRP A 550 23.42 28.13 29.61
N LYS A 551 24.67 27.98 29.15
CA LYS A 551 25.32 28.97 28.27
C LYS A 551 24.58 29.09 26.94
N SER A 552 24.24 27.96 26.32
CA SER A 552 23.56 27.89 25.02
C SER A 552 22.19 28.58 25.04
N VAL A 553 21.36 28.30 26.05
CA VAL A 553 20.01 28.88 26.15
C VAL A 553 20.05 30.38 26.46
N LEU A 554 21.07 30.85 27.19
CA LEU A 554 21.23 32.27 27.51
C LEU A 554 22.02 33.05 26.44
N GLY A 555 22.65 32.37 25.48
CA GLY A 555 23.46 32.99 24.43
C GLY A 555 24.77 33.58 24.93
N LEU A 556 25.37 33.00 25.98
CA LEU A 556 26.65 33.45 26.54
C LEU A 556 27.82 32.88 25.72
N LEU A 557 28.84 33.70 25.42
CA LEU A 557 30.02 33.32 24.62
C LEU A 557 30.92 32.31 25.38
N ASP A 558 31.54 31.37 24.65
CA ASP A 558 32.25 30.21 25.22
C ASP A 558 33.56 30.53 25.97
N ASP A 559 34.06 31.76 25.92
CA ASP A 559 35.40 32.13 26.43
C ASP A 559 35.48 32.42 27.95
N SER A 560 34.41 32.20 28.73
CA SER A 560 34.43 32.44 30.18
C SER A 560 34.60 31.18 31.02
N THR A 561 35.43 31.29 32.08
CA THR A 561 35.55 30.37 33.21
C THR A 561 34.20 29.80 33.65
N GLY A 562 34.17 28.53 34.07
CA GLY A 562 32.94 27.77 34.34
C GLY A 562 31.90 28.53 35.18
N ILE A 563 30.61 28.32 34.86
CA ILE A 563 29.49 28.98 35.56
C ILE A 563 29.58 28.67 37.05
N SER A 564 29.53 29.71 37.89
CA SER A 564 29.54 29.57 39.34
C SER A 564 28.41 28.64 39.81
N LYS A 565 28.70 27.77 40.77
CA LYS A 565 27.72 26.84 41.37
C LYS A 565 26.50 27.55 41.96
N ASP A 566 26.71 28.78 42.42
CA ASP A 566 25.69 29.63 43.04
C ASP A 566 24.88 30.46 42.01
N ALA A 567 25.12 30.31 40.71
CA ALA A 567 24.42 31.07 39.68
C ALA A 567 22.92 30.75 39.64
N VAL A 568 22.07 31.77 39.70
CA VAL A 568 20.61 31.66 39.62
C VAL A 568 20.14 32.06 38.22
N PHE A 569 19.25 31.27 37.60
CA PHE A 569 18.90 31.37 36.18
C PHE A 569 18.37 32.75 35.77
N LEU A 570 17.49 33.33 36.58
CA LEU A 570 16.92 34.66 36.31
C LEU A 570 17.96 35.78 36.46
N TYR A 571 18.90 35.66 37.40
CA TYR A 571 19.97 36.65 37.61
C TYR A 571 21.11 36.52 36.59
N SER A 572 21.16 35.43 35.83
CA SER A 572 22.10 35.23 34.71
C SER A 572 21.55 35.71 33.35
N GLY A 573 20.38 36.36 33.31
CA GLY A 573 19.77 36.88 32.07
C GLY A 573 18.70 35.97 31.44
N GLY A 574 18.24 34.96 32.19
CA GLY A 574 17.11 34.10 31.82
C GLY A 574 15.75 34.73 32.10
N ASP A 575 14.73 34.35 31.32
CA ASP A 575 13.32 34.69 31.53
C ASP A 575 12.47 33.40 31.58
N SER A 576 11.15 33.52 31.80
CA SER A 576 10.26 32.36 31.93
C SER A 576 10.18 31.49 30.67
N LEU A 577 10.38 32.07 29.47
CA LEU A 577 10.37 31.33 28.20
C LEU A 577 11.68 30.57 28.00
N LYS A 578 12.82 31.21 28.33
CA LYS A 578 14.13 30.56 28.31
C LYS A 578 14.25 29.50 29.40
N ALA A 579 13.63 29.69 30.55
CA ALA A 579 13.58 28.68 31.60
C ALA A 579 12.79 27.45 31.17
N LEU A 580 11.68 27.65 30.44
CA LEU A 580 10.91 26.55 29.85
C LEU A 580 11.72 25.80 28.78
N ARG A 581 12.45 26.54 27.92
CA ARG A 581 13.34 25.93 26.94
C ARG A 581 14.48 25.15 27.60
N PHE A 582 15.11 25.72 28.62
CA PHE A 582 16.16 25.06 29.38
C PHE A 582 15.63 23.81 30.10
N HIS A 583 14.44 23.88 30.69
CA HIS A 583 13.71 22.75 31.24
C HIS A 583 13.52 21.63 30.20
N ASP A 584 13.00 21.96 29.02
CA ASP A 584 12.73 20.99 27.97
C ASP A 584 14.02 20.36 27.44
N GLU A 585 15.09 21.14 27.28
CA GLU A 585 16.42 20.64 26.90
C GLU A 585 17.03 19.72 27.98
N ILE A 586 16.79 19.99 29.27
CA ILE A 586 17.21 19.10 30.37
C ILE A 586 16.40 17.80 30.36
N GLU A 587 15.07 17.86 30.23
CA GLU A 587 14.25 16.65 30.17
C GLU A 587 14.57 15.83 28.91
N MET A 588 14.87 16.50 27.79
CA MET A 588 15.40 15.85 26.61
C MET A 588 16.76 15.23 26.89
N LEU A 589 17.68 15.93 27.55
CA LEU A 589 19.02 15.40 27.88
C LEU A 589 18.94 14.17 28.81
N VAL A 590 18.02 14.20 29.76
CA VAL A 590 17.84 13.18 30.80
C VAL A 590 16.93 12.02 30.33
N GLY A 591 16.09 12.26 29.32
CA GLY A 591 15.17 11.28 28.77
C GLY A 591 14.00 10.92 29.71
N LYS A 592 13.77 11.70 30.77
CA LYS A 592 12.69 11.52 31.76
C LYS A 592 12.14 12.87 32.22
N THR A 593 10.85 12.88 32.55
CA THR A 593 10.20 14.06 33.14
C THR A 593 10.66 14.26 34.58
N LEU A 594 11.00 15.49 34.96
CA LEU A 594 11.58 15.83 36.26
C LEU A 594 10.59 16.72 37.06
N PRO A 595 9.79 16.13 37.98
CA PRO A 595 8.78 16.87 38.71
C PRO A 595 9.38 18.06 39.48
N GLY A 596 8.75 19.23 39.33
CA GLY A 596 9.15 20.47 40.01
C GLY A 596 10.42 21.14 39.46
N LEU A 597 11.03 20.62 38.39
CA LEU A 597 12.29 21.14 37.84
C LEU A 597 12.19 22.61 37.42
N LEU A 598 11.09 23.01 36.76
CA LEU A 598 10.89 24.39 36.32
C LEU A 598 10.87 25.39 37.50
N GLU A 599 10.24 25.01 38.61
CA GLU A 599 10.21 25.84 39.82
C GLU A 599 11.62 25.96 40.43
N VAL A 600 12.39 24.87 40.45
CA VAL A 600 13.78 24.85 40.93
C VAL A 600 14.70 25.71 40.05
N ILE A 601 14.56 25.65 38.71
CA ILE A 601 15.31 26.49 37.77
C ILE A 601 15.05 27.98 38.02
N LEU A 602 13.79 28.34 38.30
CA LEU A 602 13.38 29.74 38.47
C LEU A 602 13.75 30.33 39.84
N SER A 603 13.87 29.51 40.87
CA SER A 603 13.99 29.99 42.26
C SER A 603 15.31 29.64 42.97
N HIS A 604 16.15 28.79 42.38
CA HIS A 604 17.37 28.27 43.03
C HIS A 604 18.61 28.31 42.11
N SER A 605 19.77 28.00 42.67
CA SER A 605 21.06 27.99 41.96
C SER A 605 21.24 26.76 41.06
N LEU A 606 22.18 26.84 40.11
CA LEU A 606 22.54 25.73 39.22
C LEU A 606 22.97 24.47 40.00
N GLU A 607 23.65 24.62 41.13
CA GLU A 607 23.97 23.48 42.01
C GLU A 607 22.71 22.80 42.57
N LYS A 608 21.69 23.57 42.95
CA LYS A 608 20.40 23.02 43.40
C LYS A 608 19.64 22.34 42.26
N VAL A 609 19.69 22.89 41.05
CA VAL A 609 19.12 22.27 39.84
C VAL A 609 19.79 20.91 39.59
N TYR A 610 21.12 20.86 39.58
CA TYR A 610 21.88 19.62 39.43
C TYR A 610 21.59 18.61 40.54
N THR A 611 21.57 19.03 41.79
CA THR A 611 21.31 18.13 42.93
C THR A 611 19.88 17.58 42.89
N HIS A 612 18.90 18.38 42.45
CA HIS A 612 17.52 17.94 42.24
C HIS A 612 17.44 16.86 41.17
N ILE A 613 18.14 17.04 40.05
CA ILE A 613 18.22 16.08 38.96
C ILE A 613 18.92 14.79 39.42
N CYS A 614 20.07 14.91 40.10
CA CYS A 614 20.82 13.76 40.61
C CYS A 614 20.03 12.94 41.64
N LYS A 615 19.25 13.56 42.53
CA LYS A 615 18.40 12.83 43.48
C LYS A 615 17.33 11.97 42.80
N ILE A 616 16.82 12.43 41.66
CA ILE A 616 15.78 11.72 40.90
C ILE A 616 16.40 10.62 40.02
N LEU A 617 17.61 10.84 39.51
CA LEU A 617 18.27 9.91 38.57
C LEU A 617 19.20 8.89 39.23
N PHE A 618 19.84 9.21 40.35
CA PHE A 618 20.87 8.41 41.02
C PHE A 618 20.63 8.31 42.54
N PRO A 619 19.59 7.60 43.01
CA PRO A 619 19.37 7.39 44.45
C PRO A 619 20.43 6.43 45.04
N SER A 620 21.09 6.80 46.14
CA SER A 620 22.09 5.96 46.83
C SER A 620 21.47 4.97 47.84
N GLU A 621 22.07 3.78 47.98
CA GLU A 621 21.58 2.66 48.80
C GLU A 621 21.52 2.94 50.33
N ASP A 622 22.17 4.00 50.82
CA ASP A 622 22.21 4.36 52.26
C ASP A 622 20.93 5.04 52.80
N GLN A 623 19.90 5.27 51.98
CA GLN A 623 18.64 5.86 52.45
C GLN A 623 17.58 4.83 52.89
N MET A 624 17.92 3.55 52.98
CA MET A 624 16.99 2.48 53.39
C MET A 624 16.99 2.10 54.89
N LYS A 625 17.54 2.94 55.79
CA LYS A 625 17.43 2.71 57.25
C LYS A 625 17.03 3.96 58.06
N LEU A 626 15.72 4.00 58.38
CA LEU A 626 14.98 4.70 59.48
C LEU A 626 14.86 6.25 59.50
N PRO A 627 13.81 6.84 60.14
CA PRO A 627 12.53 6.29 60.61
C PRO A 627 11.27 7.03 60.09
N ASN A 628 10.12 6.42 60.36
CA ASN A 628 8.76 6.94 60.22
C ASN A 628 8.59 8.36 60.79
N GLU A 629 8.51 9.36 59.93
CA GLU A 629 7.74 10.61 60.08
C GLU A 629 7.82 11.31 58.70
N PHE A 630 6.77 12.01 58.26
CA PHE A 630 6.62 12.64 56.92
C PHE A 630 6.03 11.81 55.77
N GLN A 631 5.28 10.74 56.05
CA GLN A 631 4.31 10.20 55.08
C GLN A 631 2.86 10.57 55.46
N MET A 632 2.59 11.87 55.50
CA MET A 632 1.21 12.40 55.47
C MET A 632 1.23 13.72 54.69
N ASN A 633 0.51 13.76 53.55
CA ASN A 633 -0.26 14.92 53.04
C ASN A 633 -0.55 14.98 51.52
N TYR A 634 -0.46 13.89 50.74
CA TYR A 634 -0.88 13.96 49.32
C TYR A 634 -1.96 12.98 48.88
N ALA A 635 -2.66 12.36 49.84
CA ALA A 635 -3.80 11.49 49.56
C ALA A 635 -5.02 11.94 50.38
N ASN A 636 -5.53 13.16 50.16
CA ASN A 636 -6.81 13.58 50.77
C ASN A 636 -7.49 14.80 50.12
N VAL A 637 -7.51 14.91 48.79
CA VAL A 637 -8.47 15.75 48.05
C VAL A 637 -8.61 15.05 46.68
N VAL A 638 -9.44 14.05 46.43
CA VAL A 638 -10.90 14.11 46.31
C VAL A 638 -11.41 12.65 46.26
N LYS A 639 -11.96 12.14 47.35
CA LYS A 639 -13.07 11.17 47.29
C LYS A 639 -14.03 11.51 48.43
N ARG A 640 -15.22 11.97 48.09
CA ARG A 640 -16.38 11.94 48.99
C ARG A 640 -17.57 11.36 48.25
N LYS A 641 -18.10 10.30 48.87
CA LYS A 641 -19.51 9.86 48.91
C LYS A 641 -20.03 9.16 47.63
N LEU A 642 -20.66 7.98 47.67
CA LEU A 642 -21.28 7.24 48.78
C LEU A 642 -21.30 5.72 48.47
N SER A 643 -21.30 4.98 49.57
CA SER A 643 -21.32 3.54 49.84
C SER A 643 -22.65 2.82 49.56
N GLY A 644 -22.60 1.48 49.44
CA GLY A 644 -23.68 0.61 49.97
C GLY A 644 -23.93 -0.77 49.32
N ASN A 645 -23.16 -1.78 49.76
CA ASN A 645 -23.49 -3.20 50.03
C ASN A 645 -24.16 -4.22 49.06
N SER A 646 -23.44 -5.36 48.98
CA SER A 646 -23.83 -6.80 49.15
C SER A 646 -24.44 -7.64 48.01
N GLY A 647 -23.77 -8.78 47.72
CA GLY A 647 -24.44 -10.10 47.57
C GLY A 647 -24.20 -10.91 46.28
N GLU A 648 -23.19 -11.80 46.31
CA GLU A 648 -23.05 -13.16 45.72
C GLU A 648 -23.45 -13.53 44.25
N GLU A 649 -22.41 -13.93 43.48
CA GLU A 649 -22.19 -15.15 42.66
C GLU A 649 -23.35 -15.85 41.88
N PHE A 650 -23.23 -16.42 40.66
CA PHE A 650 -22.18 -16.56 39.63
C PHE A 650 -22.84 -16.92 38.27
N HIS A 651 -22.06 -16.73 37.20
CA HIS A 651 -22.17 -17.23 35.82
C HIS A 651 -22.99 -16.48 34.75
N GLY A 652 -22.21 -15.94 33.80
CA GLY A 652 -22.55 -15.93 32.37
C GLY A 652 -22.65 -14.53 31.76
N LYS A 653 -21.52 -13.99 31.26
CA LYS A 653 -21.45 -13.20 30.01
C LYS A 653 -20.07 -12.56 29.79
N TYR A 654 -19.70 -12.58 28.50
CA TYR A 654 -18.92 -11.57 27.79
C TYR A 654 -18.98 -10.17 28.41
N ILE A 655 -17.85 -9.44 28.41
CA ILE A 655 -17.72 -8.02 28.00
C ILE A 655 -16.23 -7.59 28.00
N LYS A 656 -15.77 -7.13 26.81
CA LYS A 656 -15.05 -5.88 26.49
C LYS A 656 -14.17 -5.22 27.57
N VAL A 657 -12.92 -4.88 27.22
CA VAL A 657 -12.00 -3.82 27.77
C VAL A 657 -10.57 -4.21 27.35
N LYS A 658 -9.60 -3.38 26.96
CA LYS A 658 -9.40 -1.94 26.77
C LYS A 658 -8.19 -1.82 25.83
N SER A 659 -8.23 -0.84 24.94
CA SER A 659 -7.11 -0.45 24.10
C SER A 659 -6.04 0.25 24.94
N GLU A 660 -4.82 -0.29 24.96
CA GLU A 660 -3.64 0.40 25.49
C GLU A 660 -2.42 0.21 24.57
N ARG A 661 -1.77 1.35 24.32
CA ARG A 661 -0.34 1.57 23.97
C ARG A 661 0.14 1.13 22.59
N GLY A 662 -0.03 2.04 21.63
CA GLY A 662 0.76 2.06 20.40
C GLY A 662 2.21 2.45 20.72
N LEU A 663 3.11 1.50 20.54
CA LEU A 663 4.54 1.66 20.69
C LEU A 663 5.14 2.18 19.38
N GLU A 664 5.84 3.30 19.48
CA GLU A 664 6.63 3.92 18.42
C GLU A 664 7.75 2.98 17.92
N VAL A 665 8.00 2.98 16.61
CA VAL A 665 9.28 2.56 16.02
C VAL A 665 9.58 3.49 14.86
N ALA A 666 10.61 4.31 15.01
CA ALA A 666 11.27 4.94 13.88
C ALA A 666 12.15 3.93 13.17
N SER A 667 12.27 4.04 11.85
CA SER A 667 13.52 3.74 11.15
C SER A 667 13.34 3.92 9.65
N GLN A 668 14.31 4.60 9.05
CA GLN A 668 14.51 4.71 7.61
C GLN A 668 14.26 3.35 6.92
N LEU A 669 13.51 3.37 5.81
CA LEU A 669 13.32 2.17 4.98
C LEU A 669 14.65 1.86 4.28
N ILE A 670 15.35 0.83 4.73
CA ILE A 670 16.57 0.35 4.10
C ILE A 670 16.16 -0.41 2.84
N SER A 671 16.62 -0.01 1.66
CA SER A 671 16.48 -0.85 0.46
C SER A 671 17.52 -1.98 0.56
N PHE A 672 17.08 -3.22 0.47
CA PHE A 672 17.92 -4.42 0.58
C PHE A 672 17.41 -5.53 -0.34
N LEU A 673 18.26 -6.52 -0.57
CA LEU A 673 17.93 -7.81 -1.14
C LEU A 673 18.21 -8.89 -0.08
N ALA A 674 17.22 -9.72 0.22
CA ALA A 674 17.38 -10.84 1.13
C ALA A 674 17.25 -12.16 0.37
N LEU A 675 18.22 -13.05 0.63
CA LEU A 675 18.35 -14.37 0.04
C LEU A 675 18.21 -15.40 1.15
N SER A 676 17.27 -16.32 0.97
CA SER A 676 17.13 -17.49 1.83
C SER A 676 17.09 -18.77 0.99
N ARG A 677 17.07 -19.93 1.68
CA ARG A 677 17.12 -21.25 1.06
C ARG A 677 16.09 -21.41 -0.08
N GLY A 678 16.41 -22.22 -1.08
CA GLY A 678 15.47 -22.54 -2.17
C GLY A 678 15.15 -21.37 -3.10
N ASN A 679 16.03 -20.38 -3.20
CA ASN A 679 15.88 -19.21 -4.09
C ASN A 679 14.70 -18.30 -3.75
N HIS A 680 14.35 -18.20 -2.47
CA HIS A 680 13.45 -17.17 -2.01
C HIS A 680 14.15 -15.80 -1.98
N PHE A 681 13.62 -14.87 -2.79
CA PHE A 681 14.08 -13.48 -2.86
C PHE A 681 13.06 -12.56 -2.18
N SER A 682 13.51 -11.70 -1.29
CA SER A 682 12.71 -10.58 -0.78
C SER A 682 13.46 -9.27 -1.05
N SER A 683 12.85 -8.37 -1.82
CA SER A 683 13.45 -7.09 -2.18
C SER A 683 12.53 -5.92 -1.84
N LEU A 684 13.12 -4.79 -1.47
CA LEU A 684 12.42 -3.52 -1.25
C LEU A 684 13.09 -2.44 -2.11
N ASN A 685 12.32 -1.79 -3.01
CA ASN A 685 12.75 -0.69 -3.88
C ASN A 685 13.79 -0.98 -4.97
N PHE A 686 13.91 -2.23 -5.47
CA PHE A 686 14.58 -2.47 -6.75
C PHE A 686 13.55 -2.40 -7.88
N THR A 687 13.80 -1.56 -8.90
CA THR A 687 12.96 -1.44 -10.10
C THR A 687 12.84 -2.80 -10.81
N LYS A 688 11.66 -3.12 -11.36
CA LYS A 688 11.39 -4.38 -12.09
C LYS A 688 12.37 -4.59 -13.26
N SER A 689 12.81 -3.51 -13.93
CA SER A 689 13.82 -3.58 -14.99
C SER A 689 15.21 -4.00 -14.48
N PHE A 690 15.49 -3.83 -13.19
CA PHE A 690 16.75 -4.25 -12.58
C PHE A 690 16.76 -5.74 -12.22
N MET A 691 15.60 -6.33 -11.87
CA MET A 691 15.47 -7.79 -11.68
C MET A 691 15.60 -8.56 -13.00
N GLU A 692 15.05 -8.02 -14.11
CA GLU A 692 15.27 -8.58 -15.44
C GLU A 692 16.70 -8.35 -15.94
N SER A 693 17.32 -7.19 -15.64
CA SER A 693 18.74 -6.95 -15.97
C SER A 693 19.71 -7.75 -15.08
N MET A 694 19.35 -8.12 -13.85
CA MET A 694 20.11 -9.05 -12.99
C MET A 694 20.07 -10.48 -13.52
N THR A 695 19.10 -10.81 -14.36
CA THR A 695 19.05 -12.09 -15.09
C THR A 695 20.01 -12.09 -16.29
N LEU A 696 20.56 -10.93 -16.66
CA LEU A 696 21.46 -10.74 -17.81
C LEU A 696 22.79 -10.01 -17.51
N SER A 697 23.04 -9.61 -16.26
CA SER A 697 24.27 -8.90 -15.87
C SER A 697 24.55 -9.07 -14.37
N ILE A 698 25.46 -9.97 -14.01
CA ILE A 698 25.88 -10.24 -12.62
C ILE A 698 27.38 -9.92 -12.47
N THR A 699 27.67 -8.66 -12.11
CA THR A 699 28.93 -8.03 -11.66
C THR A 699 29.87 -7.32 -12.66
N LYS A 700 29.96 -5.98 -12.48
CA LYS A 700 31.24 -5.26 -12.51
C LYS A 700 31.86 -5.31 -11.11
N CYS A 701 32.94 -6.07 -10.94
CA CYS A 701 33.78 -6.00 -9.75
C CYS A 701 34.96 -5.07 -10.05
N ARG A 702 35.10 -3.97 -9.30
CA ARG A 702 36.23 -3.04 -9.43
C ARG A 702 37.30 -3.48 -8.43
N VAL A 703 38.35 -4.11 -8.95
CA VAL A 703 39.61 -4.30 -8.21
C VAL A 703 40.22 -2.92 -8.03
N GLN A 704 40.21 -2.39 -6.80
CA GLN A 704 41.02 -1.25 -6.43
C GLN A 704 42.25 -1.78 -5.69
N GLY A 705 43.38 -1.78 -6.40
CA GLY A 705 44.67 -2.07 -5.80
C GLY A 705 45.01 -1.01 -4.76
N TYR A 706 45.38 -1.46 -3.58
CA TYR A 706 46.23 -0.70 -2.68
C TYR A 706 47.64 -1.27 -2.81
N GLU A 707 48.50 -0.49 -3.45
CA GLU A 707 49.95 -0.61 -3.31
C GLU A 707 50.28 -0.43 -1.82
N MET A 708 50.78 -1.49 -1.20
CA MET A 708 51.44 -1.38 0.09
C MET A 708 52.95 -1.30 -0.18
N GLU A 709 53.50 -0.11 0.03
CA GLU A 709 54.92 0.18 -0.09
C GLU A 709 55.77 -0.80 0.74
N ASN A 710 56.82 -1.31 0.09
CA ASN A 710 57.91 -2.03 0.69
C ASN A 710 58.57 -1.22 1.83
N LYS A 711 58.39 -1.65 3.07
CA LYS A 711 59.38 -1.42 4.12
C LYS A 711 59.99 -2.74 4.54
N ILE A 712 61.16 -2.99 3.96
CA ILE A 712 62.14 -3.98 4.39
C ILE A 712 62.59 -3.60 5.80
N LEU A 713 62.33 -4.48 6.78
CA LEU A 713 63.10 -4.58 8.02
C LEU A 713 63.35 -6.07 8.27
N THR A 714 64.50 -6.52 7.78
CA THR A 714 65.19 -7.76 8.12
C THR A 714 65.56 -7.80 9.60
N VAL A 715 65.14 -8.84 10.34
CA VAL A 715 65.92 -9.48 11.42
C VAL A 715 65.63 -10.99 11.47
N THR A 716 66.53 -11.72 10.80
CA THR A 716 67.15 -13.03 11.11
C THR A 716 66.46 -14.12 11.96
N ASN A 717 66.39 -15.29 11.32
CA ASN A 717 66.79 -16.64 11.79
C ASN A 717 66.23 -17.22 13.10
N ASN A 718 65.61 -18.40 13.04
CA ASN A 718 66.38 -19.63 13.31
C ASN A 718 65.63 -20.92 12.98
N ALA A 719 66.47 -21.91 12.63
CA ALA A 719 66.19 -23.24 12.17
C ALA A 719 65.58 -24.19 13.23
N GLY A 720 65.00 -25.29 12.75
CA GLY A 720 64.67 -26.46 13.57
C GLY A 720 64.05 -27.62 12.80
N LYS A 721 64.90 -28.55 12.35
CA LYS A 721 64.60 -29.97 12.04
C LYS A 721 63.83 -30.63 13.23
N THR A 722 63.10 -31.74 13.16
CA THR A 722 63.38 -33.07 12.57
C THR A 722 62.18 -34.00 12.82
N ASP A 723 62.17 -35.13 12.10
CA ASP A 723 61.69 -36.48 12.47
C ASP A 723 60.33 -37.02 11.96
N CYS A 724 60.48 -38.00 11.03
CA CYS A 724 59.93 -39.37 11.00
C CYS A 724 58.43 -39.56 11.34
N CYS A 725 57.60 -40.30 10.59
CA CYS A 725 57.86 -41.60 9.99
C CYS A 725 56.71 -41.99 9.03
N SER A 726 57.06 -42.78 8.02
CA SER A 726 56.23 -43.59 7.13
C SER A 726 55.24 -44.53 7.85
N VAL A 727 54.10 -44.88 7.22
CA VAL A 727 53.82 -46.23 6.67
C VAL A 727 52.65 -46.17 5.63
N GLN A 728 52.96 -46.75 4.46
CA GLN A 728 52.21 -47.39 3.36
C GLN A 728 50.79 -47.98 3.67
N GLN A 729 49.91 -48.43 2.76
CA GLN A 729 49.61 -48.36 1.32
C GLN A 729 48.34 -49.24 1.12
N ILE A 730 47.32 -48.74 0.38
CA ILE A 730 46.62 -49.37 -0.79
C ILE A 730 45.80 -50.70 -0.58
N PRO A 731 44.77 -51.11 -1.40
CA PRO A 731 43.88 -50.46 -2.39
C PRO A 731 42.36 -50.79 -2.25
N ALA A 732 41.50 -50.03 -2.97
CA ALA A 732 40.52 -50.53 -3.97
C ALA A 732 39.84 -49.30 -4.63
N GLU A 733 40.29 -48.85 -5.81
CA GLU A 733 39.67 -49.11 -7.14
C GLU A 733 38.14 -49.03 -7.16
N ARG A 734 37.44 -48.32 -8.06
CA ARG A 734 37.70 -47.39 -9.17
C ARG A 734 36.33 -46.78 -9.51
N GLY A 735 36.28 -45.49 -9.84
CA GLY A 735 35.14 -44.85 -10.51
C GLY A 735 35.51 -43.41 -10.87
N GLN A 736 35.53 -43.10 -12.16
CA GLN A 736 36.13 -41.91 -12.79
C GLN A 736 35.78 -40.58 -12.09
N VAL A 737 36.80 -39.90 -11.57
CA VAL A 737 36.71 -38.51 -11.12
C VAL A 737 36.86 -37.61 -12.35
N THR A 738 35.76 -37.04 -12.81
CA THR A 738 35.79 -35.85 -13.65
C THR A 738 36.49 -34.75 -12.85
N THR A 739 37.63 -34.26 -13.37
CA THR A 739 38.40 -33.15 -12.79
C THR A 739 37.48 -31.95 -12.54
N ALA A 740 37.29 -31.59 -11.27
CA ALA A 740 36.48 -30.45 -10.86
C ALA A 740 37.08 -29.15 -11.42
N GLU A 741 36.28 -28.43 -12.22
CA GLU A 741 36.64 -27.15 -12.82
C GLU A 741 36.56 -25.99 -11.79
N LEU A 742 35.78 -26.18 -10.73
CA LEU A 742 35.59 -25.23 -9.64
C LEU A 742 36.16 -25.78 -8.32
N ALA A 743 36.94 -24.94 -7.63
CA ALA A 743 37.39 -25.18 -6.28
C ALA A 743 36.55 -24.35 -5.29
N LEU A 744 36.37 -24.89 -4.08
CA LEU A 744 35.79 -24.18 -2.96
C LEU A 744 36.85 -24.08 -1.86
N CYS A 745 37.10 -22.88 -1.33
CA CYS A 745 37.94 -22.70 -0.15
C CYS A 745 37.14 -22.06 0.98
N ILE A 746 37.48 -22.39 2.23
CA ILE A 746 36.87 -21.74 3.39
C ILE A 746 37.40 -20.32 3.47
N ARG A 747 36.50 -19.35 3.31
CA ARG A 747 36.78 -17.93 3.51
C ARG A 747 36.87 -17.60 5.00
N TRP A 748 35.82 -17.98 5.72
CA TRP A 748 35.73 -17.83 7.17
C TRP A 748 34.79 -18.89 7.74
N LYS A 749 34.88 -19.11 9.05
CA LYS A 749 33.92 -19.89 9.83
C LYS A 749 33.62 -19.18 11.15
N SER A 750 32.36 -19.18 11.57
CA SER A 750 31.92 -18.63 12.87
C SER A 750 31.45 -19.76 13.78
N ASN A 751 31.90 -19.75 15.04
CA ASN A 751 31.49 -20.74 16.04
C ASN A 751 30.17 -20.29 16.68
N THR A 752 29.16 -21.16 16.61
CA THR A 752 27.83 -20.97 17.20
C THR A 752 27.61 -21.86 18.41
N ARG A 753 28.66 -22.48 18.96
CA ARG A 753 28.74 -23.30 20.18
C ARG A 753 28.01 -24.64 20.17
N LYS A 754 27.02 -24.83 19.31
CA LYS A 754 26.32 -26.11 19.08
C LYS A 754 25.89 -26.22 17.61
N CYS A 755 25.35 -27.37 17.24
CA CYS A 755 24.87 -27.67 15.89
C CYS A 755 24.05 -26.55 15.23
N VAL A 756 24.31 -26.32 13.93
CA VAL A 756 23.60 -25.36 13.09
C VAL A 756 22.74 -26.07 12.05
N ASP A 757 21.47 -26.29 12.37
CA ASP A 757 20.48 -26.84 11.45
C ASP A 757 19.70 -25.76 10.69
N ALA A 758 19.62 -24.54 11.25
CA ALA A 758 18.99 -23.41 10.58
C ALA A 758 19.73 -23.06 9.29
N SER A 759 18.98 -22.77 8.22
CA SER A 759 19.58 -22.27 6.98
C SER A 759 19.88 -20.76 7.11
N PRO A 760 21.04 -20.28 6.65
CA PRO A 760 21.42 -18.87 6.77
C PRO A 760 20.48 -17.97 5.96
N LEU A 761 20.28 -16.74 6.44
CA LEU A 761 19.65 -15.65 5.71
C LEU A 761 20.74 -14.64 5.33
N VAL A 762 20.91 -14.34 4.05
CA VAL A 762 21.87 -13.33 3.58
C VAL A 762 21.11 -12.07 3.21
N VAL A 763 21.42 -10.94 3.85
CA VAL A 763 20.81 -9.62 3.58
C VAL A 763 21.86 -8.68 3.00
N ILE A 764 21.61 -8.22 1.78
CA ILE A 764 22.49 -7.34 1.02
C ILE A 764 21.86 -5.95 0.99
N PRO A 765 22.47 -4.94 1.62
CA PRO A 765 21.98 -3.56 1.56
C PRO A 765 22.22 -2.97 0.17
N SER A 766 21.36 -2.03 -0.25
CA SER A 766 21.47 -1.31 -1.52
C SER A 766 22.59 -0.25 -1.56
N LYS A 767 23.06 0.19 -0.39
CA LYS A 767 24.13 1.19 -0.27
C LYS A 767 25.47 0.47 -0.38
N GLU A 768 26.29 0.84 -1.37
CA GLU A 768 27.60 0.23 -1.65
C GLU A 768 28.59 0.29 -0.46
N GLU A 769 28.38 1.17 0.52
CA GLU A 769 29.24 1.33 1.69
C GLU A 769 28.92 0.36 2.86
N VAL A 770 27.80 -0.36 2.83
CA VAL A 770 27.41 -1.28 3.91
C VAL A 770 27.63 -2.73 3.48
N SER A 771 28.39 -3.49 4.25
CA SER A 771 28.65 -4.90 3.99
C SER A 771 27.39 -5.77 4.17
N ALA A 772 27.25 -6.80 3.35
CA ALA A 772 26.18 -7.78 3.47
C ALA A 772 26.28 -8.55 4.80
N SER A 773 25.12 -8.92 5.36
CA SER A 773 25.04 -9.60 6.66
C SER A 773 24.43 -10.99 6.50
N VAL A 774 24.97 -11.96 7.25
CA VAL A 774 24.46 -13.32 7.41
C VAL A 774 23.78 -13.43 8.77
N TYR A 775 22.51 -13.84 8.80
CA TYR A 775 21.77 -14.11 10.02
C TYR A 775 21.52 -15.61 10.17
N VAL A 776 21.90 -16.19 11.30
CA VAL A 776 21.82 -17.64 11.53
C VAL A 776 21.67 -17.97 13.01
N GLY A 777 20.81 -18.95 13.30
CA GLY A 777 20.57 -19.47 14.65
C GLY A 777 21.14 -20.87 14.84
N SER A 778 21.37 -21.26 16.10
CA SER A 778 21.93 -22.58 16.44
C SER A 778 21.21 -23.26 17.61
N HIS A 779 21.62 -24.50 17.89
CA HIS A 779 21.10 -25.28 19.03
C HIS A 779 21.63 -24.80 20.39
N SER A 780 22.54 -23.82 20.42
CA SER A 780 23.02 -23.21 21.67
C SER A 780 22.14 -22.05 22.11
N HIS A 781 20.96 -21.92 21.51
CA HIS A 781 20.03 -20.80 21.74
C HIS A 781 20.56 -19.47 21.17
N THR A 782 21.65 -19.52 20.40
CA THR A 782 22.37 -18.34 19.94
C THR A 782 21.95 -17.95 18.52
N MET A 783 21.59 -16.69 18.34
CA MET A 783 21.37 -16.03 17.06
C MET A 783 22.55 -15.09 16.78
N GLN A 784 23.19 -15.24 15.63
CA GLN A 784 24.32 -14.40 15.21
C GLN A 784 23.97 -13.59 13.96
N ALA A 785 24.47 -12.36 13.91
CA ALA A 785 24.65 -11.59 12.69
C ALA A 785 26.14 -11.49 12.37
N ILE A 786 26.53 -11.93 11.17
CA ILE A 786 27.92 -12.06 10.75
C ILE A 786 28.12 -11.25 9.47
N ASP A 787 29.23 -10.56 9.36
CA ASP A 787 29.65 -9.91 8.11
C ASP A 787 29.95 -10.95 7.02
N LEU A 788 29.31 -10.84 5.85
CA LEU A 788 29.49 -11.82 4.77
C LEU A 788 30.92 -11.85 4.21
N ASP A 789 31.60 -10.70 4.17
CA ASP A 789 32.90 -10.57 3.52
C ASP A 789 34.05 -10.85 4.49
N LEU A 790 33.94 -10.36 5.73
CA LEU A 790 34.98 -10.44 6.76
C LEU A 790 34.81 -11.65 7.70
N GLY A 791 33.57 -12.14 7.88
CA GLY A 791 33.26 -13.19 8.86
C GLY A 791 33.24 -12.69 10.30
N GLU A 792 33.27 -11.37 10.52
CA GLU A 792 33.20 -10.75 11.84
C GLU A 792 31.77 -10.80 12.39
N ILE A 793 31.62 -11.17 13.66
CA ILE A 793 30.32 -11.17 14.34
C ILE A 793 29.93 -9.71 14.63
N LYS A 794 28.89 -9.22 13.95
CA LYS A 794 28.31 -7.89 14.17
C LYS A 794 27.59 -7.84 15.52
N TRP A 795 26.82 -8.88 15.82
CA TRP A 795 26.21 -9.08 17.12
C TRP A 795 25.84 -10.55 17.34
N GLU A 796 25.70 -10.92 18.62
CA GLU A 796 25.25 -12.23 19.07
C GLU A 796 24.18 -12.05 20.16
N LYS A 797 23.07 -12.80 20.05
CA LYS A 797 21.98 -12.79 21.04
C LYS A 797 21.61 -14.21 21.45
N ASN A 798 21.51 -14.47 22.74
CA ASN A 798 20.93 -15.71 23.27
C ASN A 798 19.42 -15.56 23.45
N LEU A 799 18.66 -16.49 22.90
CA LEU A 799 17.20 -16.63 23.02
C LEU A 799 16.85 -17.72 24.04
N GLY A 800 15.57 -18.02 24.21
CA GLY A 800 15.10 -18.92 25.28
C GLY A 800 15.38 -20.40 25.06
N ASP A 801 15.42 -20.86 23.81
CA ASP A 801 15.75 -22.26 23.46
C ASP A 801 16.40 -22.37 22.05
N ARG A 802 16.63 -23.59 21.57
CA ARG A 802 17.32 -23.89 20.32
C ARG A 802 16.59 -23.26 19.12
N ILE A 803 17.38 -22.82 18.15
CA ILE A 803 16.88 -22.11 16.98
C ILE A 803 17.15 -22.96 15.74
N GLU A 804 16.09 -23.55 15.18
CA GLU A 804 16.16 -24.33 13.94
C GLU A 804 15.38 -23.65 12.80
N SER A 805 14.54 -22.66 13.13
CA SER A 805 13.91 -21.78 12.15
C SER A 805 14.98 -20.95 11.45
N SER A 806 14.95 -20.90 10.12
CA SER A 806 15.68 -19.86 9.40
C SER A 806 15.12 -18.48 9.74
N ALA A 807 16.01 -17.49 9.79
CA ALA A 807 15.63 -16.11 9.98
C ALA A 807 14.91 -15.57 8.73
N CYS A 808 13.99 -14.64 8.95
CA CYS A 808 13.32 -13.87 7.91
C CYS A 808 13.51 -12.39 8.18
N VAL A 809 13.59 -11.56 7.14
CA VAL A 809 13.70 -10.10 7.31
C VAL A 809 12.35 -9.44 7.06
N SER A 810 12.00 -8.50 7.94
CA SER A 810 10.79 -7.68 7.83
C SER A 810 10.79 -6.82 6.57
N LYS A 811 9.59 -6.37 6.15
CA LYS A 811 9.40 -5.50 4.99
C LYS A 811 10.24 -4.22 5.01
N CYS A 812 10.57 -3.69 6.19
CA CYS A 812 11.37 -2.47 6.32
C CYS A 812 12.89 -2.71 6.38
N GLY A 813 13.34 -3.96 6.54
CA GLY A 813 14.75 -4.32 6.69
C GLY A 813 15.32 -4.17 8.11
N ASN A 814 14.55 -3.57 9.02
CA ASN A 814 15.03 -3.20 10.35
C ASN A 814 14.83 -4.30 11.40
N PHE A 815 14.03 -5.32 11.06
CA PHE A 815 13.77 -6.45 11.94
C PHE A 815 14.07 -7.79 11.29
N ILE A 816 14.61 -8.70 12.10
CA ILE A 816 14.82 -10.12 11.83
C ILE A 816 13.81 -10.91 12.66
N VAL A 817 12.99 -11.72 12.00
CA VAL A 817 11.98 -12.57 12.64
C VAL A 817 12.47 -14.01 12.65
N VAL A 818 12.39 -14.66 13.80
CA VAL A 818 12.84 -16.05 13.98
C VAL A 818 11.95 -16.80 14.97
N GLY A 819 11.60 -18.05 14.65
CA GLY A 819 10.92 -18.97 15.56
C GLY A 819 11.89 -19.69 16.49
N CYS A 820 11.48 -19.96 17.72
CA CYS A 820 12.28 -20.64 18.72
C CYS A 820 11.53 -21.82 19.36
N TYR A 821 12.28 -22.78 19.89
CA TYR A 821 11.74 -23.98 20.54
C TYR A 821 11.14 -23.74 21.92
N ASP A 822 11.29 -22.54 22.49
CA ASP A 822 10.58 -22.14 23.71
C ASP A 822 9.11 -21.78 23.46
N GLY A 823 8.64 -21.89 22.21
CA GLY A 823 7.29 -21.51 21.81
C GLY A 823 7.13 -20.01 21.59
N LEU A 824 8.22 -19.27 21.35
CA LEU A 824 8.19 -17.85 21.02
C LEU A 824 8.61 -17.59 19.58
N VAL A 825 7.98 -16.57 19.00
CA VAL A 825 8.44 -15.90 17.78
C VAL A 825 9.14 -14.61 18.20
N TYR A 826 10.43 -14.52 17.94
CA TYR A 826 11.25 -13.37 18.25
C TYR A 826 11.33 -12.42 17.05
N VAL A 827 11.11 -11.14 17.31
CA VAL A 827 11.38 -10.03 16.38
C VAL A 827 12.58 -9.29 16.94
N LEU A 828 13.73 -9.46 16.32
CA LEU A 828 15.00 -8.88 16.70
C LEU A 828 15.30 -7.67 15.82
N GLN A 829 15.97 -6.65 16.36
CA GLN A 829 16.47 -5.54 15.56
C GLN A 829 17.68 -5.97 14.74
N SER A 830 17.72 -5.62 13.46
CA SER A 830 18.74 -6.12 12.52
C SER A 830 20.14 -5.55 12.78
N SER A 831 20.23 -4.38 13.43
CA SER A 831 21.49 -3.66 13.70
C SER A 831 22.26 -4.20 14.91
N ASP A 832 21.59 -4.63 15.97
CA ASP A 832 22.21 -4.99 17.26
C ASP A 832 21.66 -6.28 17.88
N GLY A 833 20.63 -6.88 17.31
CA GLY A 833 20.02 -8.12 17.81
C GLY A 833 19.12 -7.92 19.02
N GLU A 834 18.77 -6.68 19.39
CA GLU A 834 17.89 -6.44 20.52
C GLU A 834 16.45 -6.91 20.25
N VAL A 835 15.81 -7.46 21.28
CA VAL A 835 14.47 -8.04 21.14
C VAL A 835 13.45 -6.91 21.07
N HIS A 836 12.92 -6.68 19.86
CA HIS A 836 11.90 -5.68 19.63
C HIS A 836 10.51 -6.13 20.10
N TRP A 837 10.14 -7.39 19.80
CA TRP A 837 8.87 -7.98 20.20
C TRP A 837 9.00 -9.50 20.28
N THR A 838 8.24 -10.11 21.19
CA THR A 838 8.04 -11.55 21.27
C THR A 838 6.56 -11.87 21.17
N PHE A 839 6.22 -12.86 20.37
CA PHE A 839 4.88 -13.41 20.29
C PHE A 839 4.88 -14.85 20.81
N VAL A 840 3.93 -15.17 21.69
CA VAL A 840 3.83 -16.48 22.34
C VAL A 840 2.90 -17.38 21.51
N THR A 841 3.41 -18.53 21.08
CA THR A 841 2.61 -19.63 20.53
C THR A 841 2.35 -20.68 21.62
N GLU A 842 1.44 -21.63 21.37
CA GLU A 842 1.08 -22.64 22.38
C GLU A 842 2.05 -23.83 22.41
N ASP A 843 2.96 -23.91 21.43
CA ASP A 843 4.01 -24.93 21.31
C ASP A 843 5.20 -24.35 20.53
N THR A 844 6.28 -25.11 20.44
CA THR A 844 7.54 -24.85 19.75
C THR A 844 7.38 -24.34 18.31
N VAL A 845 8.26 -23.43 17.89
CA VAL A 845 8.23 -22.80 16.57
C VAL A 845 9.47 -23.17 15.76
N LYS A 846 9.34 -24.22 14.93
CA LYS A 846 10.40 -24.63 13.99
C LYS A 846 10.23 -24.06 12.58
N SER A 847 8.99 -23.80 12.18
CA SER A 847 8.68 -23.18 10.88
C SER A 847 9.41 -21.85 10.73
N SER A 848 10.00 -21.62 9.55
CA SER A 848 10.52 -20.29 9.22
C SER A 848 9.37 -19.34 8.86
N ALA A 849 9.51 -18.07 9.25
CA ALA A 849 8.56 -17.03 8.89
C ALA A 849 8.65 -16.66 7.41
N VAL A 850 7.53 -16.25 6.82
CA VAL A 850 7.46 -15.59 5.52
C VAL A 850 6.78 -14.23 5.67
N VAL A 851 7.30 -13.21 4.97
CA VAL A 851 6.77 -11.84 5.02
C VAL A 851 6.00 -11.56 3.73
N ASP A 852 4.79 -11.02 3.87
CA ASP A 852 4.06 -10.48 2.74
C ASP A 852 4.64 -9.11 2.32
N PRO A 853 5.21 -8.98 1.12
CA PRO A 853 5.77 -7.71 0.66
C PRO A 853 4.69 -6.64 0.50
N SER A 854 3.43 -7.02 0.26
CA SER A 854 2.33 -6.07 0.07
C SER A 854 1.84 -5.50 1.40
N SER A 855 1.46 -6.35 2.36
CA SER A 855 0.90 -5.91 3.65
C SER A 855 1.95 -5.70 4.76
N GLY A 856 3.11 -6.34 4.66
CA GLY A 856 4.11 -6.40 5.74
C GLY A 856 3.75 -7.37 6.87
N LEU A 857 2.70 -8.18 6.71
CA LEU A 857 2.36 -9.24 7.66
C LEU A 857 3.37 -10.37 7.61
N VAL A 858 3.58 -11.01 8.75
CA VAL A 858 4.48 -12.14 8.91
C VAL A 858 3.65 -13.39 9.18
N TYR A 859 3.81 -14.41 8.36
CA TYR A 859 3.14 -15.70 8.53
C TYR A 859 4.12 -16.74 9.05
N ILE A 860 3.72 -17.46 10.09
CA ILE A 860 4.57 -18.48 10.73
C ILE A 860 3.72 -19.62 11.29
N GLY A 861 4.19 -20.86 11.12
CA GLY A 861 3.57 -22.06 11.69
C GLY A 861 4.15 -22.43 13.06
N SER A 862 3.36 -23.09 13.90
CA SER A 862 3.81 -23.66 15.17
C SER A 862 3.42 -25.13 15.29
N HIS A 863 4.10 -25.85 16.19
CA HIS A 863 3.77 -27.22 16.53
C HIS A 863 2.43 -27.37 17.26
N ASP A 864 1.83 -26.26 17.71
CA ASP A 864 0.48 -26.21 18.27
C ASP A 864 -0.62 -26.43 17.21
N GLN A 865 -0.23 -26.80 15.99
CA GLN A 865 -1.10 -27.06 14.84
C GLN A 865 -1.74 -25.79 14.26
N HIS A 866 -1.19 -24.61 14.54
CA HIS A 866 -1.68 -23.36 14.01
C HIS A 866 -0.68 -22.65 13.10
N VAL A 867 -1.23 -21.81 12.22
CA VAL A 867 -0.53 -20.74 11.53
C VAL A 867 -1.01 -19.41 12.02
N TYR A 868 -0.07 -18.50 12.23
CA TYR A 868 -0.30 -17.17 12.76
C TYR A 868 0.03 -16.13 11.70
N ALA A 869 -0.83 -15.13 11.56
CA ALA A 869 -0.49 -13.87 10.89
C ALA A 869 -0.18 -12.81 11.94
N LEU A 870 1.05 -12.31 11.91
CA LEU A 870 1.57 -11.35 12.87
C LEU A 870 1.82 -10.03 12.17
N ASN A 871 1.28 -8.95 12.75
CA ASN A 871 1.69 -7.60 12.42
C ASN A 871 2.75 -7.17 13.43
N ILE A 872 4.02 -7.32 13.06
CA ILE A 872 5.16 -7.02 13.94
C ILE A 872 5.24 -5.53 14.31
N TYR A 873 4.73 -4.63 13.44
CA TYR A 873 4.73 -3.18 13.69
C TYR A 873 3.66 -2.78 14.70
N LYS A 874 2.50 -3.46 14.68
CA LYS A 874 1.42 -3.30 15.66
C LYS A 874 1.58 -4.21 16.87
N LYS A 875 2.59 -5.08 16.88
CA LYS A 875 2.82 -6.11 17.90
C LYS A 875 1.56 -6.93 18.19
N ALA A 876 0.85 -7.33 17.13
CA ALA A 876 -0.45 -7.97 17.24
C ALA A 876 -0.56 -9.18 16.30
N CYS A 877 -1.20 -10.25 16.78
CA CYS A 877 -1.69 -11.32 15.92
C CYS A 877 -3.00 -10.87 15.26
N ILE A 878 -3.03 -10.90 13.93
CA ILE A 878 -4.19 -10.49 13.13
C ILE A 878 -5.21 -11.64 13.05
N TRP A 879 -4.71 -12.84 12.79
CA TRP A 879 -5.52 -14.06 12.80
C TRP A 879 -4.65 -15.27 13.18
N LYS A 880 -5.31 -16.28 13.74
CA LYS A 880 -4.78 -17.60 14.09
C LYS A 880 -5.64 -18.64 13.38
N LEU A 881 -5.02 -19.52 12.60
CA LEU A 881 -5.70 -20.58 11.86
C LEU A 881 -5.28 -21.95 12.40
N HIS A 882 -6.25 -22.78 12.79
CA HIS A 882 -5.99 -24.18 13.12
C HIS A 882 -5.94 -25.05 11.87
N CYS A 883 -4.85 -25.78 11.65
CA CYS A 883 -4.60 -26.52 10.41
C CYS A 883 -5.23 -27.92 10.35
N GLU A 884 -5.76 -28.47 11.46
CA GLU A 884 -6.44 -29.79 11.55
C GLU A 884 -5.57 -31.02 11.21
N GLY A 885 -4.27 -30.85 10.97
CA GLY A 885 -3.39 -31.90 10.46
C GLY A 885 -2.10 -32.04 11.25
N GLY A 886 -2.11 -31.82 12.56
CA GLY A 886 -0.89 -31.88 13.37
C GLY A 886 0.03 -30.67 13.21
N ALA A 887 1.22 -30.77 13.80
CA ALA A 887 2.19 -29.68 13.88
C ALA A 887 2.54 -29.07 12.52
N VAL A 888 2.64 -27.73 12.48
CA VAL A 888 3.09 -26.99 11.30
C VAL A 888 4.61 -26.84 11.37
N PHE A 889 5.30 -27.87 10.90
CA PHE A 889 6.76 -27.90 10.83
C PHE A 889 7.29 -27.19 9.58
N SER A 890 6.61 -27.39 8.45
CA SER A 890 7.01 -26.83 7.16
C SER A 890 6.82 -25.31 7.13
N SER A 891 7.75 -24.59 6.51
CA SER A 891 7.66 -23.13 6.40
C SER A 891 6.54 -22.74 5.41
N PRO A 892 5.62 -21.82 5.77
CA PRO A 892 4.61 -21.33 4.85
C PRO A 892 5.21 -20.68 3.60
N CYS A 893 4.52 -20.79 2.48
CA CYS A 893 4.92 -20.21 1.20
C CYS A 893 3.84 -19.26 0.69
N LEU A 894 4.21 -18.01 0.41
CA LEU A 894 3.28 -17.01 -0.11
C LEU A 894 3.38 -16.93 -1.64
N SER A 895 2.27 -17.11 -2.33
CA SER A 895 2.14 -16.73 -3.75
C SER A 895 1.63 -15.31 -3.87
N SER A 896 2.19 -14.55 -4.81
CA SER A 896 1.70 -13.22 -5.16
C SER A 896 0.48 -13.27 -6.08
N PHE A 897 0.39 -14.30 -6.94
CA PHE A 897 -0.70 -14.45 -7.91
C PHE A 897 -0.99 -15.93 -8.18
N PRO A 898 -2.18 -16.45 -7.78
CA PRO A 898 -3.16 -15.80 -6.89
C PRO A 898 -2.57 -15.59 -5.49
N HIS A 899 -3.08 -14.60 -4.76
CA HIS A 899 -2.56 -14.21 -3.45
C HIS A 899 -2.96 -15.23 -2.36
N HIS A 900 -2.24 -16.35 -2.31
CA HIS A 900 -2.48 -17.51 -1.43
C HIS A 900 -1.28 -17.80 -0.55
N LEU A 901 -1.54 -18.24 0.69
CA LEU A 901 -0.55 -18.78 1.61
C LEU A 901 -0.67 -20.31 1.64
N TYR A 902 0.38 -21.01 1.22
CA TYR A 902 0.45 -22.46 1.27
C TYR A 902 1.12 -22.93 2.56
N VAL A 903 0.51 -23.92 3.21
CA VAL A 903 0.96 -24.44 4.50
C VAL A 903 0.91 -25.96 4.43
N ALA A 904 1.97 -26.64 4.88
CA ALA A 904 1.94 -28.10 5.03
C ALA A 904 2.21 -28.55 6.46
N THR A 905 1.67 -29.71 6.83
CA THR A 905 1.65 -30.20 8.21
C THR A 905 2.25 -31.60 8.36
N LEU A 906 2.68 -31.94 9.58
CA LEU A 906 3.22 -33.27 9.88
C LEU A 906 2.16 -34.39 9.88
N GLY A 907 0.88 -34.07 9.92
CA GLY A 907 -0.20 -35.01 9.66
C GLY A 907 -0.50 -35.20 8.17
N GLY A 908 0.30 -34.62 7.27
CA GLY A 908 0.18 -34.85 5.83
C GLY A 908 -0.89 -34.03 5.13
N LEU A 909 -1.24 -32.85 5.65
CA LEU A 909 -2.10 -31.90 4.93
C LEU A 909 -1.26 -30.86 4.19
N LEU A 910 -1.68 -30.54 2.97
CA LEU A 910 -1.32 -29.32 2.25
C LEU A 910 -2.55 -28.42 2.18
N LEU A 911 -2.41 -27.17 2.61
CA LEU A 911 -3.48 -26.19 2.73
C LEU A 911 -3.15 -24.99 1.84
N ALA A 912 -4.16 -24.43 1.18
CA ALA A 912 -4.13 -23.05 0.71
C ALA A 912 -5.00 -22.20 1.63
N VAL A 913 -4.46 -21.06 2.05
CA VAL A 913 -5.06 -20.15 3.01
C VAL A 913 -5.10 -18.76 2.40
N ASN A 914 -6.18 -18.03 2.61
CA ASN A 914 -6.24 -16.62 2.27
C ASN A 914 -5.39 -15.81 3.28
N PRO A 915 -4.28 -15.19 2.85
CA PRO A 915 -3.31 -14.55 3.74
C PRO A 915 -3.88 -13.32 4.49
N VAL A 916 -4.93 -12.69 3.96
CA VAL A 916 -5.56 -11.50 4.59
C VAL A 916 -6.51 -11.92 5.71
N THR A 917 -7.31 -12.95 5.46
CA THR A 917 -8.41 -13.36 6.38
C THR A 917 -8.07 -14.55 7.27
N GLY A 918 -7.08 -15.37 6.89
CA GLY A 918 -6.78 -16.64 7.53
C GLY A 918 -7.74 -17.78 7.14
N ASN A 919 -8.68 -17.54 6.22
CA ASN A 919 -9.65 -18.57 5.81
C ASN A 919 -9.00 -19.64 4.91
N LYS A 920 -9.33 -20.92 5.15
CA LYS A 920 -8.91 -22.02 4.28
C LYS A 920 -9.60 -21.91 2.93
N ILE A 921 -8.84 -21.99 1.86
CA ILE A 921 -9.31 -21.99 0.47
C ILE A 921 -9.56 -23.43 0.03
N TRP A 922 -8.55 -24.28 0.18
CA TRP A 922 -8.64 -25.72 -0.07
C TRP A 922 -7.66 -26.49 0.81
N LYS A 923 -7.89 -27.80 0.93
CA LYS A 923 -6.98 -28.73 1.61
C LYS A 923 -6.84 -30.03 0.81
N SER A 924 -5.63 -30.58 0.77
CA SER A 924 -5.33 -31.89 0.19
C SER A 924 -4.58 -32.74 1.21
N PHE A 925 -4.92 -34.03 1.27
CA PHE A 925 -4.30 -34.99 2.18
C PHE A 925 -3.35 -35.91 1.43
N LEU A 926 -2.07 -35.90 1.82
CA LEU A 926 -0.98 -36.64 1.21
C LEU A 926 -0.71 -37.99 1.92
N GLY A 927 -1.34 -38.25 3.06
CA GLY A 927 -1.27 -39.56 3.74
C GLY A 927 -0.01 -39.81 4.59
N LYS A 928 1.06 -39.02 4.41
CA LYS A 928 2.29 -39.08 5.22
C LYS A 928 2.77 -37.69 5.63
N PRO A 929 3.61 -37.56 6.67
CA PRO A 929 4.11 -36.27 7.13
C PRO A 929 4.80 -35.46 6.04
N VAL A 930 4.69 -34.13 6.13
CA VAL A 930 5.32 -33.19 5.19
C VAL A 930 6.31 -32.30 5.93
N PHE A 931 7.60 -32.60 5.77
CA PHE A 931 8.70 -31.78 6.30
C PHE A 931 9.17 -30.72 5.29
N SER A 932 9.05 -31.04 4.00
CA SER A 932 9.36 -30.15 2.87
C SER A 932 8.49 -28.90 2.95
N SER A 933 9.09 -27.72 2.79
CA SER A 933 8.33 -26.47 2.69
C SER A 933 7.74 -26.36 1.28
N PRO A 934 6.45 -26.01 1.13
CA PRO A 934 5.90 -25.76 -0.20
C PRO A 934 6.69 -24.67 -0.93
N HIS A 935 6.84 -24.79 -2.25
CA HIS A 935 7.36 -23.73 -3.10
C HIS A 935 6.44 -23.56 -4.29
N CYS A 936 6.10 -22.33 -4.64
CA CYS A 936 5.20 -22.04 -5.75
C CYS A 936 5.84 -21.16 -6.83
N ASN A 937 5.27 -21.21 -8.03
CA ASN A 937 5.48 -20.26 -9.10
C ASN A 937 4.11 -19.69 -9.53
N GLU A 938 4.00 -19.15 -10.74
CA GLU A 938 2.74 -18.59 -11.25
C GLU A 938 1.66 -19.64 -11.59
N LYS A 939 2.03 -20.92 -11.70
CA LYS A 939 1.13 -21.99 -12.16
C LYS A 939 0.83 -23.02 -11.08
N TYR A 940 1.85 -23.40 -10.33
CA TYR A 940 1.84 -24.58 -9.47
C TYR A 940 2.43 -24.29 -8.10
N VAL A 941 2.03 -25.12 -7.13
CA VAL A 941 2.69 -25.29 -5.85
C VAL A 941 3.21 -26.72 -5.74
N CYS A 942 4.49 -26.85 -5.45
CA CYS A 942 5.18 -28.13 -5.29
C CYS A 942 5.54 -28.36 -3.82
N VAL A 943 5.47 -29.60 -3.36
CA VAL A 943 5.88 -29.98 -2.00
C VAL A 943 6.35 -31.44 -1.95
N GLY A 944 7.46 -31.69 -1.25
CA GLY A 944 7.97 -33.05 -1.01
C GLY A 944 7.30 -33.72 0.18
N CYS A 945 7.12 -35.03 0.14
CA CYS A 945 6.51 -35.80 1.22
C CYS A 945 7.40 -36.97 1.64
N VAL A 946 7.22 -37.41 2.89
CA VAL A 946 7.97 -38.53 3.48
C VAL A 946 7.68 -39.86 2.80
N ASP A 947 6.57 -39.96 2.08
CA ASP A 947 6.22 -41.13 1.27
C ASP A 947 7.14 -41.34 0.05
N GLY A 948 8.09 -40.43 -0.18
CA GLY A 948 9.00 -40.49 -1.33
C GLY A 948 8.42 -39.84 -2.58
N ASN A 949 7.39 -39.00 -2.46
CA ASN A 949 6.83 -38.29 -3.60
C ASN A 949 7.06 -36.78 -3.51
N LEU A 950 7.39 -36.18 -4.66
CA LEU A 950 7.20 -34.76 -4.91
C LEU A 950 5.81 -34.57 -5.54
N TYR A 951 4.96 -33.82 -4.86
CA TYR A 951 3.62 -33.51 -5.33
C TYR A 951 3.57 -32.12 -5.95
N CYS A 952 2.82 -31.98 -7.05
CA CYS A 952 2.55 -30.72 -7.71
C CYS A 952 1.04 -30.49 -7.79
N TYR A 953 0.60 -29.32 -7.33
CA TYR A 953 -0.80 -28.91 -7.34
C TYR A 953 -0.97 -27.59 -8.10
N THR A 954 -2.11 -27.42 -8.76
CA THR A 954 -2.55 -26.12 -9.24
C THR A 954 -2.91 -25.21 -8.07
N HIS A 955 -2.95 -23.90 -8.28
CA HIS A 955 -3.40 -22.96 -7.25
C HIS A 955 -4.89 -23.13 -6.85
N SER A 956 -5.69 -23.85 -7.64
CA SER A 956 -7.07 -24.23 -7.31
C SER A 956 -7.17 -25.48 -6.43
N GLY A 957 -6.06 -26.20 -6.19
CA GLY A 957 -6.01 -27.37 -5.31
C GLY A 957 -6.12 -28.71 -6.05
N GLU A 958 -6.05 -28.71 -7.38
CA GLU A 958 -6.05 -29.95 -8.17
C GLU A 958 -4.63 -30.51 -8.27
N LYS A 959 -4.46 -31.82 -8.04
CA LYS A 959 -3.17 -32.49 -8.20
C LYS A 959 -2.82 -32.56 -9.68
N ALA A 960 -1.82 -31.79 -10.12
CA ALA A 960 -1.37 -31.77 -11.51
C ALA A 960 -0.58 -33.04 -11.86
N TRP A 961 0.40 -33.39 -11.03
CA TRP A 961 1.20 -34.60 -11.18
C TRP A 961 1.92 -34.94 -9.86
N GLN A 962 2.53 -36.13 -9.82
CA GLN A 962 3.43 -36.56 -8.75
C GLN A 962 4.66 -37.23 -9.35
N PHE A 963 5.81 -37.08 -8.69
CA PHE A 963 7.07 -37.72 -9.06
C PHE A 963 7.59 -38.55 -7.88
N SER A 964 7.93 -39.81 -8.11
CA SER A 964 8.34 -40.75 -7.06
C SER A 964 9.86 -40.97 -7.05
N THR A 965 10.46 -40.85 -5.86
CA THR A 965 11.84 -41.22 -5.54
C THR A 965 11.89 -42.56 -4.80
N MET A 966 13.09 -43.11 -4.57
CA MET A 966 13.26 -44.38 -3.86
C MET A 966 13.40 -44.21 -2.34
N GLY A 967 13.28 -42.98 -1.86
CA GLY A 967 13.40 -42.63 -0.46
C GLY A 967 12.65 -41.33 -0.14
N PRO A 968 12.44 -41.01 1.15
CA PRO A 968 11.68 -39.83 1.55
C PRO A 968 12.21 -38.49 1.00
N VAL A 969 11.29 -37.57 0.69
CA VAL A 969 11.61 -36.22 0.19
C VAL A 969 11.42 -35.18 1.29
N PHE A 970 12.49 -34.89 2.02
CA PHE A 970 12.52 -33.86 3.07
C PHE A 970 12.97 -32.50 2.53
N SER A 971 13.77 -32.50 1.48
CA SER A 971 14.23 -31.30 0.79
C SER A 971 13.05 -30.49 0.24
N SER A 972 13.11 -29.17 0.34
CA SER A 972 12.08 -28.31 -0.28
C SER A 972 12.36 -28.19 -1.79
N PRO A 973 11.34 -28.13 -2.65
CA PRO A 973 11.56 -27.89 -4.06
C PRO A 973 12.14 -26.49 -4.28
N CYS A 974 13.19 -26.42 -5.08
CA CYS A 974 13.82 -25.18 -5.53
C CYS A 974 13.37 -24.90 -6.97
N ILE A 975 12.70 -23.77 -7.18
CA ILE A 975 12.16 -23.33 -8.46
C ILE A 975 12.72 -21.95 -8.77
N SER A 976 13.26 -21.76 -9.97
CA SER A 976 13.82 -20.46 -10.38
C SER A 976 13.52 -20.14 -11.84
N SER A 977 13.22 -18.86 -12.09
CA SER A 977 13.06 -18.30 -13.43
C SER A 977 14.32 -18.49 -14.31
N LEU A 978 15.52 -18.58 -13.71
CA LEU A 978 16.80 -18.76 -14.43
C LEU A 978 16.83 -19.99 -15.33
N THR A 979 16.07 -21.04 -15.01
CA THR A 979 16.15 -22.33 -15.75
C THR A 979 14.93 -22.64 -16.59
N LYS A 980 14.09 -21.64 -16.89
CA LYS A 980 12.73 -21.88 -17.43
C LYS A 980 11.90 -22.72 -16.44
N GLU A 981 12.04 -22.41 -15.16
CA GLU A 981 11.28 -23.01 -14.06
C GLU A 981 11.50 -24.53 -13.84
N LYS A 982 12.72 -25.05 -14.02
CA LYS A 982 13.00 -26.43 -13.59
C LYS A 982 12.87 -26.58 -12.08
N ILE A 983 12.51 -27.77 -11.62
CA ILE A 983 12.35 -28.10 -10.20
C ILE A 983 13.54 -28.94 -9.75
N PHE A 984 14.28 -28.46 -8.75
CA PHE A 984 15.41 -29.16 -8.15
C PHE A 984 15.08 -29.54 -6.71
N PHE A 985 15.38 -30.78 -6.31
CA PHE A 985 15.15 -31.23 -4.94
C PHE A 985 16.05 -32.41 -4.58
N GLY A 986 16.36 -32.54 -3.29
CA GLY A 986 17.08 -33.67 -2.72
C GLY A 986 16.16 -34.75 -2.17
N SER A 987 16.67 -35.97 -2.06
CA SER A 987 15.96 -37.10 -1.47
C SER A 987 16.89 -37.95 -0.59
N HIS A 988 16.28 -38.72 0.32
CA HIS A 988 16.99 -39.62 1.23
C HIS A 988 17.52 -40.89 0.55
N ASP A 989 17.18 -41.11 -0.72
CA ASP A 989 17.79 -42.15 -1.57
C ASP A 989 19.17 -41.74 -2.13
N CYS A 990 19.79 -40.72 -1.55
CA CYS A 990 21.10 -40.18 -1.95
C CYS A 990 21.11 -39.49 -3.32
N PHE A 991 19.97 -39.13 -3.90
CA PHE A 991 19.92 -38.42 -5.17
C PHE A 991 19.48 -36.95 -5.05
N ILE A 992 20.04 -36.13 -5.95
CA ILE A 992 19.54 -34.80 -6.30
C ILE A 992 18.83 -34.92 -7.64
N TYR A 993 17.57 -34.53 -7.69
CA TYR A 993 16.72 -34.65 -8.85
C TYR A 993 16.50 -33.30 -9.53
N CYS A 994 16.40 -33.34 -10.85
CA CYS A 994 15.94 -32.23 -11.68
C CYS A 994 14.77 -32.69 -12.54
N CYS A 995 13.62 -32.08 -12.32
CA CYS A 995 12.39 -32.35 -13.06
C CYS A 995 11.95 -31.13 -13.87
N SER A 996 11.26 -31.40 -14.97
CA SER A 996 10.49 -30.40 -15.73
C SER A 996 9.21 -30.01 -14.97
N MET A 997 8.58 -28.91 -15.38
CA MET A 997 7.32 -28.46 -14.79
C MET A 997 6.14 -29.39 -15.07
N GLU A 998 6.27 -30.27 -16.06
CA GLU A 998 5.32 -31.32 -16.40
C GLU A 998 5.56 -32.61 -15.60
N GLY A 999 6.54 -32.62 -14.69
CA GLY A 999 6.86 -33.76 -13.83
C GLY A 999 7.81 -34.80 -14.44
N ASN A 1000 8.37 -34.55 -15.63
CA ASN A 1000 9.32 -35.46 -16.26
C ASN A 1000 10.74 -35.30 -15.66
N LEU A 1001 11.41 -36.41 -15.38
CA LEU A 1001 12.82 -36.43 -14.97
C LEU A 1001 13.71 -35.94 -16.12
N LEU A 1002 14.54 -34.92 -15.85
CA LEU A 1002 15.53 -34.41 -16.79
C LEU A 1002 16.92 -35.01 -16.53
N TRP A 1003 17.34 -35.02 -15.27
CA TRP A 1003 18.56 -35.68 -14.82
C TRP A 1003 18.48 -35.94 -13.31
N LYS A 1004 19.31 -36.86 -12.82
CA LYS A 1004 19.58 -37.05 -11.40
C LYS A 1004 21.07 -37.18 -11.14
N PHE A 1005 21.51 -36.73 -9.98
CA PHE A 1005 22.90 -36.80 -9.53
C PHE A 1005 22.98 -37.63 -8.25
N GLU A 1006 23.90 -38.60 -8.21
CA GLU A 1006 24.13 -39.45 -7.04
C GLU A 1006 25.10 -38.74 -6.06
N ALA A 1007 24.55 -38.28 -4.95
CA ALA A 1007 25.33 -37.78 -3.83
C ALA A 1007 25.84 -38.96 -2.97
N THR A 1008 26.83 -38.71 -2.11
CA THR A 1008 27.43 -39.77 -1.28
C THR A 1008 26.67 -40.08 0.00
N SER A 1009 25.61 -39.33 0.29
CA SER A 1009 24.71 -39.57 1.42
C SER A 1009 23.35 -38.91 1.14
N SER A 1010 22.39 -39.09 2.06
CA SER A 1010 21.06 -38.50 1.93
C SER A 1010 21.11 -36.97 1.76
N VAL A 1011 20.20 -36.43 0.96
CA VAL A 1011 20.14 -34.99 0.68
C VAL A 1011 18.95 -34.37 1.39
N TYR A 1012 19.21 -33.77 2.54
CA TYR A 1012 18.21 -33.10 3.37
C TYR A 1012 18.03 -31.63 2.98
N GLY A 1013 19.14 -30.93 2.72
CA GLY A 1013 19.16 -29.52 2.38
C GLY A 1013 18.43 -29.22 1.07
N THR A 1014 17.82 -28.04 1.00
CA THR A 1014 17.21 -27.51 -0.22
C THR A 1014 18.31 -27.00 -1.16
N PRO A 1015 18.39 -27.46 -2.43
CA PRO A 1015 19.35 -26.92 -3.39
C PRO A 1015 19.17 -25.43 -3.63
N PHE A 1016 20.24 -24.73 -3.99
CA PHE A 1016 20.24 -23.30 -4.29
C PHE A 1016 20.83 -23.05 -5.67
N ILE A 1017 20.06 -22.46 -6.58
CA ILE A 1017 20.49 -22.15 -7.93
C ILE A 1017 21.07 -20.74 -8.02
N PHE A 1018 22.16 -20.57 -8.76
CA PHE A 1018 22.82 -19.28 -8.91
C PHE A 1018 23.57 -19.18 -10.24
N GLN A 1019 23.90 -17.96 -10.59
CA GLN A 1019 24.69 -17.62 -11.78
C GLN A 1019 25.64 -16.48 -11.40
N SER A 1020 26.85 -16.48 -11.96
CA SER A 1020 27.88 -15.49 -11.63
C SER A 1020 28.79 -15.27 -12.84
N ASP A 1021 29.03 -14.01 -13.21
CA ASP A 1021 29.93 -13.69 -14.33
C ASP A 1021 31.37 -14.18 -14.05
N CYS A 1022 31.79 -14.19 -12.79
CA CYS A 1022 33.08 -14.71 -12.34
C CYS A 1022 33.24 -16.22 -12.57
N LEU A 1023 32.14 -16.96 -12.76
CA LEU A 1023 32.11 -18.43 -12.92
C LEU A 1023 31.70 -18.84 -14.34
N LYS A 1024 32.19 -18.11 -15.35
CA LYS A 1024 31.91 -18.31 -16.78
C LYS A 1024 30.42 -18.17 -17.14
N ASN A 1025 29.65 -17.48 -16.30
CA ASN A 1025 28.23 -17.25 -16.48
C ASN A 1025 27.41 -18.54 -16.66
N LYS A 1026 27.89 -19.68 -16.13
CA LYS A 1026 27.14 -20.94 -16.08
C LYS A 1026 26.02 -20.84 -15.03
N ILE A 1027 24.90 -21.49 -15.29
CA ILE A 1027 23.85 -21.68 -14.28
C ILE A 1027 24.22 -22.90 -13.44
N LEU A 1028 24.50 -22.67 -12.16
CA LEU A 1028 25.02 -23.66 -11.22
C LEU A 1028 24.02 -23.91 -10.09
N LEU A 1029 24.11 -25.09 -9.49
CA LEU A 1029 23.28 -25.55 -8.38
C LEU A 1029 24.18 -25.96 -7.22
N ALA A 1030 24.07 -25.26 -6.09
CA ALA A 1030 24.70 -25.64 -4.84
C ALA A 1030 23.78 -26.60 -4.08
N ALA A 1031 24.31 -27.74 -3.65
CA ALA A 1031 23.58 -28.72 -2.87
C ALA A 1031 24.47 -29.36 -1.82
N VAL A 1032 23.88 -29.91 -0.76
CA VAL A 1032 24.62 -30.50 0.36
C VAL A 1032 24.06 -31.87 0.74
N SER A 1033 24.96 -32.82 1.01
CA SER A 1033 24.60 -34.14 1.53
C SER A 1033 24.96 -34.25 3.01
N THR A 1034 24.26 -35.11 3.74
CA THR A 1034 24.36 -35.25 5.20
C THR A 1034 25.74 -35.66 5.71
N ASP A 1035 26.60 -36.23 4.85
CA ASP A 1035 28.00 -36.54 5.14
C ASP A 1035 28.95 -35.33 5.10
N GLY A 1036 28.39 -34.12 4.98
CA GLY A 1036 29.12 -32.85 5.01
C GLY A 1036 29.64 -32.39 3.65
N LYS A 1037 29.32 -33.08 2.56
CA LYS A 1037 29.76 -32.63 1.23
C LYS A 1037 28.90 -31.52 0.68
N VAL A 1038 29.57 -30.50 0.15
CA VAL A 1038 29.01 -29.38 -0.61
C VAL A 1038 29.32 -29.61 -2.09
N TRP A 1039 28.28 -29.78 -2.88
CA TRP A 1039 28.34 -30.04 -4.32
C TRP A 1039 27.96 -28.79 -5.10
N ILE A 1040 28.73 -28.48 -6.14
CA ILE A 1040 28.39 -27.50 -7.16
C ILE A 1040 28.13 -28.27 -8.45
N LEU A 1041 26.87 -28.30 -8.86
CA LEU A 1041 26.43 -29.01 -10.05
C LEU A 1041 26.08 -28.02 -11.16
N ASN A 1042 26.23 -28.44 -12.40
CA ASN A 1042 25.70 -27.71 -13.53
C ASN A 1042 24.19 -27.93 -13.63
N ALA A 1043 23.39 -26.86 -13.52
CA ALA A 1043 21.93 -26.97 -13.45
C ALA A 1043 21.29 -27.55 -14.73
N LYS A 1044 22.00 -27.50 -15.87
CA LYS A 1044 21.48 -27.97 -17.15
C LYS A 1044 21.51 -29.50 -17.27
N ASN A 1045 22.59 -30.13 -16.84
CA ASN A 1045 22.89 -31.55 -17.08
C ASN A 1045 23.22 -32.36 -15.81
N GLY A 1046 23.32 -31.73 -14.65
CA GLY A 1046 23.59 -32.38 -13.37
C GLY A 1046 25.05 -32.79 -13.15
N THR A 1047 25.99 -32.38 -14.00
CA THR A 1047 27.41 -32.75 -13.84
C THR A 1047 28.04 -32.00 -12.67
N ALA A 1048 28.85 -32.69 -11.85
CA ALA A 1048 29.59 -32.06 -10.77
C ALA A 1048 30.74 -31.18 -11.32
N GLU A 1049 30.67 -29.89 -11.01
CA GLU A 1049 31.64 -28.87 -11.39
C GLU A 1049 32.62 -28.59 -10.24
N GLY A 1050 32.20 -28.78 -8.99
CA GLY A 1050 33.03 -28.62 -7.79
C GLY A 1050 32.49 -29.40 -6.60
N VAL A 1051 33.38 -29.78 -5.68
CA VAL A 1051 33.01 -30.46 -4.43
C VAL A 1051 33.96 -30.08 -3.30
N ASN A 1052 33.43 -29.90 -2.10
CA ASN A 1052 34.21 -29.76 -0.86
C ASN A 1052 33.53 -30.56 0.26
N LYS A 1053 34.29 -30.95 1.28
CA LYS A 1053 33.78 -31.69 2.44
C LYS A 1053 34.00 -30.87 3.70
N LEU A 1054 32.90 -30.49 4.34
CA LEU A 1054 32.90 -29.92 5.68
C LEU A 1054 33.15 -31.03 6.73
N PRO A 1055 33.73 -30.67 7.89
CA PRO A 1055 34.15 -31.66 8.90
C PRO A 1055 33.02 -32.33 9.69
N GLY A 1056 31.75 -31.94 9.49
CA GLY A 1056 30.60 -32.53 10.17
C GLY A 1056 29.37 -32.64 9.27
N GLU A 1057 28.29 -33.17 9.84
CA GLU A 1057 27.03 -33.35 9.10
C GLU A 1057 26.38 -32.01 8.75
N VAL A 1058 25.72 -31.96 7.60
CA VAL A 1058 25.07 -30.75 7.09
C VAL A 1058 23.60 -31.01 6.80
N PHE A 1059 22.73 -30.35 7.57
CA PHE A 1059 21.27 -30.34 7.38
C PHE A 1059 20.76 -28.96 6.95
N SER A 1060 21.56 -27.92 7.18
CA SER A 1060 21.34 -26.55 6.72
C SER A 1060 21.37 -26.48 5.20
N SER A 1061 20.47 -25.72 4.59
CA SER A 1061 20.48 -25.50 3.13
C SER A 1061 21.49 -24.41 2.76
N PRO A 1062 22.27 -24.56 1.68
CA PRO A 1062 23.23 -23.53 1.26
C PRO A 1062 22.51 -22.29 0.72
N VAL A 1063 23.12 -21.12 0.89
CA VAL A 1063 22.71 -19.85 0.25
C VAL A 1063 23.91 -19.24 -0.43
N VAL A 1064 23.75 -18.78 -1.68
CA VAL A 1064 24.85 -18.28 -2.51
C VAL A 1064 24.61 -16.83 -2.91
N TRP A 1065 25.64 -15.99 -2.76
CA TRP A 1065 25.67 -14.62 -3.29
C TRP A 1065 27.00 -14.35 -4.01
N GLY A 1066 26.93 -14.04 -5.30
CA GLY A 1066 28.11 -13.87 -6.15
C GLY A 1066 28.95 -15.15 -6.22
N THR A 1067 30.12 -15.14 -5.58
CA THR A 1067 31.02 -16.29 -5.45
C THR A 1067 31.06 -16.86 -4.03
N LYS A 1068 30.22 -16.38 -3.11
CA LYS A 1068 30.24 -16.76 -1.69
C LYS A 1068 29.07 -17.68 -1.38
N LEU A 1069 29.36 -18.87 -0.85
CA LEU A 1069 28.38 -19.85 -0.42
C LEU A 1069 28.41 -19.96 1.11
N VAL A 1070 27.27 -19.74 1.75
CA VAL A 1070 27.13 -19.82 3.21
C VAL A 1070 26.29 -21.03 3.59
N VAL A 1071 26.74 -21.80 4.58
CA VAL A 1071 26.04 -23.01 5.05
C VAL A 1071 26.37 -23.33 6.52
N GLY A 1072 25.35 -23.79 7.27
CA GLY A 1072 25.51 -24.27 8.65
C GLY A 1072 25.93 -25.74 8.72
N CYS A 1073 26.72 -26.10 9.73
CA CYS A 1073 27.21 -27.44 9.96
C CYS A 1073 26.95 -27.87 11.41
N ARG A 1074 26.72 -29.17 11.62
CA ARG A 1074 26.53 -29.74 12.96
C ARG A 1074 27.80 -29.85 13.79
N ASN A 1075 28.95 -29.48 13.24
CA ASN A 1075 30.20 -29.37 13.99
C ASN A 1075 30.34 -28.03 14.75
N ASP A 1076 29.22 -27.36 15.00
CA ASP A 1076 29.07 -26.08 15.72
C ASP A 1076 29.40 -24.81 14.93
N TYR A 1077 29.74 -24.92 13.64
CA TYR A 1077 30.16 -23.79 12.83
C TYR A 1077 29.20 -23.47 11.68
N VAL A 1078 29.15 -22.18 11.33
CA VAL A 1078 28.69 -21.68 10.03
C VAL A 1078 29.90 -21.38 9.17
N TYR A 1079 29.88 -21.83 7.92
CA TYR A 1079 30.97 -21.64 6.96
C TYR A 1079 30.54 -20.70 5.85
N CYS A 1080 31.48 -19.85 5.43
CA CYS A 1080 31.45 -19.21 4.12
C CYS A 1080 32.57 -19.79 3.25
N LEU A 1081 32.20 -20.27 2.07
CA LEU A 1081 33.09 -20.83 1.06
C LEU A 1081 33.19 -19.88 -0.12
N ASP A 1082 34.39 -19.58 -0.60
CA ASP A 1082 34.60 -18.89 -1.88
C ASP A 1082 34.67 -19.90 -3.02
N LEU A 1083 33.96 -19.59 -4.10
CA LEU A 1083 33.92 -20.34 -5.36
C LEU A 1083 34.86 -19.68 -6.37
N TYR A 1084 35.81 -20.44 -6.91
CA TYR A 1084 36.72 -19.95 -7.95
C TYR A 1084 37.11 -21.07 -8.93
N ILE A 1085 37.59 -20.66 -10.11
CA ILE A 1085 37.99 -21.57 -11.18
C ILE A 1085 39.42 -22.06 -10.92
N THR A 1086 39.66 -23.36 -11.01
CA THR A 1086 40.99 -23.93 -10.84
C THR A 1086 41.94 -23.45 -11.95
N GLY A 1087 43.09 -22.87 -11.58
CA GLY A 1087 44.12 -22.41 -12.52
C GLY A 1087 44.13 -20.90 -12.84
N LYS A 1088 43.39 -20.07 -12.10
CA LYS A 1088 43.49 -18.60 -12.12
C LYS A 1088 43.78 -18.03 -10.74
#